data_AF-A0A9D2JJX7-F1
#
_entry.id   AF-A0A9D2JJX7-F1
#
_cell.length_a   1.000
_cell.length_b   1.000
_cell.length_c   1.000
_cell.angle_alpha   90.00
_cell.angle_beta   90.00
_cell.angle_gamma   90.00
#
_symmetry.space_group_name_H-M   'P 1'
#
loop_
_entity.id
_entity.type
_entity.pdbx_description
1 polymer ?
#
loop_
_entity_poly.entity_id
_entity_poly.type
_entity_poly.pdbx_seq_one_letter_code
_entity_poly.pdbx_strand_id
1 'polypeptide(L)'
;MAEYQPSADVEDANAEIDRKLRQNFDGRIVRKDLTKKIKEGANVPVYVLEFLLGQYCSSDDPEVIETGVENVKKILAENYVRPDEAQKTLSMLRQRGSFTVIDKVTINLNIKKDCYEAEFSNLGIKGIPVSEEYPTKFDRLLCGGIWCIVQLEYEYVEEERNASPIRIHKLTPIQMPHVDIAELKQGRKAFTQEEWMEVLLRSIGMEPDRFTNRERWLLLTRMLPLVENNFNLCELGPRSTGKSHIYKEISPNSILVSGGQTTVANLFYNMGRKTVGLVGLWDCVAFDEVAGINFKDKDGIQIMKDYMASGSFARGKEEKAASASMAFVGNINQSVDVLLKTSSLFDPFPPEMGTDTAFLDRMHCYIPGWEIPKFRPEHFTDDYGFITDYLAEFIRELRKEQHGDELDKYFRLGKNLNQRDTIAVRKMVGGFIKLLYPDGDYTKEQMEEILKISLEMRRRVKEQLKKLGGMEFYDVNFSYIDLETFEEHYVSVPEQGGGKLIPEGICNPGQVYTVSRGKSGMIGCYLLESQMLPGSGKFERTGLGTDREAKEETNTAFNFLKANSGRISGSISTTTKDYIINYQDLQGIGMTGSLALPTLIALCSIALNRPTLANLVALGDISISGAMMKVDELANTLQVCLDSGAK
;
A
#
# COMPACT_ATOMS: atom_id res chain seq x y z
N MET A 1 47.60 2.55 14.06
CA MET A 1 46.69 1.58 14.69
C MET A 1 46.06 2.30 15.86
N ALA A 2 44.86 2.84 15.64
CA ALA A 2 44.02 3.39 16.70
C ALA A 2 42.91 2.36 16.90
N GLU A 3 42.84 1.79 18.10
CA GLU A 3 41.82 0.84 18.50
C GLU A 3 40.46 1.52 18.51
N TYR A 4 39.52 0.96 17.76
CA TYR A 4 38.12 1.28 17.84
C TYR A 4 37.58 0.69 19.15
N GLN A 5 37.40 1.53 20.17
CA GLN A 5 36.59 1.18 21.33
C GLN A 5 35.12 1.30 20.93
N PRO A 6 34.31 0.23 20.99
CA PRO A 6 32.87 0.37 20.93
C PRO A 6 32.42 1.10 22.20
N SER A 7 31.67 2.18 22.04
CA SER A 7 31.04 2.93 23.12
C SER A 7 30.13 2.02 23.95
N ALA A 8 30.38 1.94 25.25
CA ALA A 8 29.70 1.07 26.22
C ALA A 8 28.42 1.70 26.84
N ASP A 9 27.71 2.56 26.11
CA ASP A 9 26.54 3.31 26.61
C ASP A 9 25.30 3.12 25.70
N VAL A 10 25.07 1.90 25.22
CA VAL A 10 23.77 1.44 24.73
C VAL A 10 23.33 0.34 25.68
N GLU A 11 22.66 0.69 26.78
CA GLU A 11 21.66 -0.23 27.32
C GLU A 11 20.74 -0.56 26.14
N ASP A 12 20.78 -1.82 25.72
CA ASP A 12 20.23 -2.32 24.46
C ASP A 12 18.78 -1.84 24.29
N ALA A 13 18.52 -0.98 23.29
CA ALA A 13 17.19 -0.43 23.03
C ALA A 13 16.15 -1.54 22.85
N ASN A 14 16.57 -2.71 22.33
CA ASN A 14 15.72 -3.89 22.20
C ASN A 14 15.41 -4.51 23.56
N ALA A 15 16.39 -4.56 24.48
CA ALA A 15 16.17 -5.03 25.84
C ALA A 15 15.20 -4.12 26.62
N GLU A 16 15.21 -2.82 26.35
CA GLU A 16 14.24 -1.89 26.96
C GLU A 16 12.82 -2.14 26.45
N ILE A 17 12.65 -2.31 25.13
CA ILE A 17 11.36 -2.68 24.53
C ILE A 17 10.87 -4.01 25.10
N ASP A 18 11.73 -5.02 25.18
CA ASP A 18 11.39 -6.34 25.73
C ASP A 18 10.95 -6.24 27.20
N ARG A 19 11.63 -5.41 28.00
CA ARG A 19 11.27 -5.15 29.40
C ARG A 19 9.89 -4.52 29.49
N LYS A 20 9.62 -3.47 28.70
CA LYS A 20 8.31 -2.81 28.65
C LYS A 20 7.20 -3.75 28.18
N LEU A 21 7.48 -4.59 27.18
CA LEU A 21 6.54 -5.59 26.67
C LEU A 21 6.14 -6.58 27.76
N ARG A 22 7.09 -7.11 28.53
CA ARG A 22 6.77 -8.01 29.66
C ARG A 22 5.98 -7.33 30.76
N GLN A 23 6.32 -6.09 31.09
CA GLN A 23 5.61 -5.38 32.16
C GLN A 23 4.14 -5.10 31.81
N ASN A 24 3.84 -4.86 30.53
CA ASN A 24 2.50 -4.40 30.10
C ASN A 24 1.69 -5.47 29.37
N PHE A 25 2.34 -6.49 28.79
CA PHE A 25 1.74 -7.47 27.89
C PHE A 25 2.22 -8.91 28.15
N ASP A 26 2.53 -9.24 29.39
CA ASP A 26 2.89 -10.61 29.76
C ASP A 26 1.82 -11.62 29.33
N GLY A 27 2.25 -12.78 28.85
CA GLY A 27 1.37 -13.81 28.26
C GLY A 27 0.74 -13.45 26.91
N ARG A 28 0.97 -12.24 26.36
CA ARG A 28 0.47 -11.80 25.03
C ARG A 28 1.58 -11.63 24.00
N ILE A 29 2.82 -11.83 24.43
CA ILE A 29 4.03 -11.73 23.61
C ILE A 29 4.67 -13.10 23.44
N VAL A 30 5.44 -13.25 22.37
CA VAL A 30 6.17 -14.48 22.06
C VAL A 30 7.49 -14.13 21.39
N ARG A 31 8.52 -14.93 21.66
CA ARG A 31 9.79 -14.85 20.96
C ARG A 31 9.67 -15.34 19.52
N LYS A 32 9.95 -14.46 18.57
CA LYS A 32 9.78 -14.78 17.13
C LYS A 32 10.86 -15.75 16.61
N ASP A 33 12.04 -15.82 17.24
CA ASP A 33 13.07 -16.79 16.87
C ASP A 33 12.64 -18.26 17.09
N LEU A 34 11.90 -18.52 18.18
CA LEU A 34 11.38 -19.86 18.49
C LEU A 34 10.36 -20.32 17.46
N THR A 35 9.48 -19.40 17.03
CA THR A 35 8.49 -19.66 15.98
C THR A 35 9.15 -20.05 14.67
N LYS A 36 10.22 -19.34 14.25
CA LYS A 36 10.99 -19.66 13.04
C LYS A 36 11.59 -21.06 13.10
N LYS A 37 12.27 -21.39 14.22
CA LYS A 37 12.92 -22.69 14.44
C LYS A 37 11.96 -23.87 14.33
N ILE A 38 10.69 -23.71 14.72
CA ILE A 38 9.69 -24.79 14.66
C ILE A 38 9.01 -24.86 13.29
N LYS A 39 8.76 -23.71 12.64
CA LYS A 39 8.06 -23.64 11.35
C LYS A 39 8.78 -24.44 10.25
N GLU A 40 10.11 -24.51 10.27
CA GLU A 40 10.89 -25.31 9.31
C GLU A 40 10.55 -26.82 9.35
N GLY A 41 10.09 -27.33 10.50
CA GLY A 41 9.77 -28.75 10.68
C GLY A 41 8.28 -29.12 10.56
N ALA A 42 7.36 -28.14 10.52
CA ALA A 42 5.92 -28.38 10.56
C ALA A 42 5.12 -27.40 9.71
N ASN A 43 4.26 -27.92 8.81
CA ASN A 43 3.37 -27.12 7.97
C ASN A 43 2.10 -26.70 8.73
N VAL A 44 2.30 -25.93 9.81
CA VAL A 44 1.26 -25.48 10.73
C VAL A 44 1.17 -23.94 10.64
N PRO A 45 -0.02 -23.33 10.70
CA PRO A 45 -0.14 -21.86 10.68
C PRO A 45 0.66 -21.19 11.81
N VAL A 46 1.24 -20.02 11.55
CA VAL A 46 2.12 -19.32 12.51
C VAL A 46 1.43 -19.05 13.85
N TYR A 47 0.18 -18.57 13.84
CA TYR A 47 -0.57 -18.29 15.07
C TYR A 47 -0.79 -19.53 15.95
N VAL A 48 -0.88 -20.73 15.38
CA VAL A 48 -0.99 -21.98 16.15
C VAL A 48 0.32 -22.29 16.86
N LEU A 49 1.45 -22.09 16.17
CA LEU A 49 2.78 -22.28 16.77
C LEU A 49 3.02 -21.28 17.90
N GLU A 50 2.69 -20.01 17.67
CA GLU A 50 2.87 -18.94 18.65
C GLU A 50 1.98 -19.12 19.88
N PHE A 51 0.76 -19.62 19.72
CA PHE A 51 -0.09 -19.96 20.87
C PHE A 51 0.52 -21.07 21.74
N LEU A 52 1.01 -22.15 21.12
CA LEU A 52 1.65 -23.24 21.86
C LEU A 52 2.94 -22.75 22.54
N LEU A 53 3.76 -21.97 21.84
CA LEU A 53 4.97 -21.36 22.39
C LEU A 53 4.64 -20.41 23.56
N GLY A 54 3.58 -19.61 23.45
CA GLY A 54 3.13 -18.74 24.55
C GLY A 54 2.74 -19.51 25.80
N GLN A 55 2.22 -20.74 25.68
CA GLN A 55 1.85 -21.59 26.81
C GLN A 55 3.04 -22.31 27.46
N TYR A 56 4.03 -22.72 26.68
CA TYR A 56 5.12 -23.59 27.15
C TYR A 56 6.48 -22.89 27.27
N CYS A 57 6.65 -21.71 26.69
CA CYS A 57 7.92 -20.97 26.61
C CYS A 57 7.82 -19.55 27.19
N SER A 58 7.01 -19.34 28.24
CA SER A 58 6.79 -18.02 28.86
C SER A 58 7.88 -17.56 29.84
N SER A 59 8.99 -18.31 29.97
CA SER A 59 10.09 -18.03 30.91
C SER A 59 11.33 -17.49 30.19
N ASP A 60 12.23 -16.83 30.92
CA ASP A 60 13.56 -16.40 30.47
C ASP A 60 14.66 -17.40 30.68
N ASP A 61 14.38 -18.42 31.48
CA ASP A 61 15.33 -19.48 31.75
C ASP A 61 15.54 -20.28 30.45
N PRO A 62 16.77 -20.29 29.88
CA PRO A 62 17.07 -21.02 28.66
C PRO A 62 16.70 -22.51 28.76
N GLU A 63 16.83 -23.13 29.93
CA GLU A 63 16.49 -24.55 30.14
C GLU A 63 14.98 -24.79 30.06
N VAL A 64 14.19 -23.87 30.62
CA VAL A 64 12.72 -23.92 30.55
C VAL A 64 12.26 -23.68 29.12
N ILE A 65 12.87 -22.73 28.40
CA ILE A 65 12.56 -22.47 27.00
C ILE A 65 12.87 -23.71 26.15
N GLU A 66 14.04 -24.32 26.30
CA GLU A 66 14.45 -25.50 25.53
C GLU A 66 13.49 -26.68 25.77
N THR A 67 13.18 -26.96 27.03
CA THR A 67 12.18 -27.97 27.42
C THR A 67 10.80 -27.66 26.85
N GLY A 68 10.39 -26.39 26.88
CA GLY A 68 9.14 -25.92 26.30
C GLY A 68 9.08 -26.15 24.79
N VAL A 69 10.15 -25.83 24.06
CA VAL A 69 10.27 -26.04 22.60
C VAL A 69 10.18 -27.53 22.27
N GLU A 70 10.87 -28.40 23.02
CA GLU A 70 10.77 -29.85 22.83
C GLU A 70 9.34 -30.37 23.05
N ASN A 71 8.65 -29.88 24.09
CA ASN A 71 7.26 -30.21 24.34
C ASN A 71 6.35 -29.77 23.20
N VAL A 72 6.51 -28.56 22.66
CA VAL A 72 5.73 -28.08 21.51
C VAL A 72 5.99 -28.95 20.28
N LYS A 73 7.26 -29.28 19.97
CA LYS A 73 7.61 -30.18 18.86
C LYS A 73 6.95 -31.55 19.02
N LYS A 74 6.94 -32.10 20.24
CA LYS A 74 6.28 -33.37 20.54
C LYS A 74 4.76 -33.30 20.36
N ILE A 75 4.12 -32.25 20.89
CA ILE A 75 2.67 -32.04 20.75
C ILE A 75 2.28 -31.98 19.27
N LEU A 76 3.02 -31.24 18.45
CA LEU A 76 2.76 -31.14 17.03
C LEU A 76 2.99 -32.48 16.31
N ALA A 77 4.09 -33.18 16.60
CA ALA A 77 4.39 -34.46 15.97
C ALA A 77 3.36 -35.56 16.29
N GLU A 78 2.82 -35.57 17.51
CA GLU A 78 1.90 -36.60 17.98
C GLU A 78 0.43 -36.29 17.69
N ASN A 79 0.02 -35.01 17.72
CA ASN A 79 -1.39 -34.62 17.69
C ASN A 79 -1.81 -33.86 16.42
N TYR A 80 -0.89 -33.26 15.65
CA TYR A 80 -1.26 -32.55 14.43
C TYR A 80 -1.71 -33.53 13.34
N VAL A 81 -2.93 -33.35 12.85
CA VAL A 81 -3.49 -34.24 11.83
C VAL A 81 -3.04 -33.77 10.46
N ARG A 82 -2.26 -34.62 9.77
CA ARG A 82 -1.98 -34.46 8.35
C ARG A 82 -3.11 -35.09 7.54
N PRO A 83 -3.66 -34.40 6.51
CA PRO A 83 -4.80 -34.93 5.74
C PRO A 83 -4.58 -36.32 5.13
N ASP A 84 -3.35 -36.65 4.73
CA ASP A 84 -2.94 -37.96 4.21
C ASP A 84 -2.85 -39.06 5.27
N GLU A 85 -2.65 -38.69 6.55
CA GLU A 85 -2.60 -39.62 7.69
C GLU A 85 -3.93 -39.71 8.46
N ALA A 86 -5.01 -39.07 7.99
CA ALA A 86 -6.29 -39.01 8.70
C ALA A 86 -6.83 -40.40 9.11
N GLN A 87 -6.78 -41.40 8.22
CA GLN A 87 -7.24 -42.76 8.51
C GLN A 87 -6.38 -43.48 9.56
N LYS A 88 -5.08 -43.19 9.60
CA LYS A 88 -4.17 -43.72 10.63
C LYS A 88 -4.54 -43.16 12.00
N THR A 89 -4.83 -41.86 12.08
CA THR A 89 -5.31 -41.21 13.31
C THR A 89 -6.63 -41.79 13.79
N LEU A 90 -7.60 -41.98 12.88
CA LEU A 90 -8.89 -42.63 13.21
C LEU A 90 -8.71 -44.08 13.69
N SER A 91 -7.80 -44.83 13.08
CA SER A 91 -7.46 -46.19 13.54
C SER A 91 -6.86 -46.19 14.94
N MET A 92 -5.96 -45.23 15.24
CA MET A 92 -5.37 -45.09 16.58
C MET A 92 -6.42 -44.70 17.62
N LEU A 93 -7.33 -43.77 17.28
CA LEU A 93 -8.47 -43.39 18.12
C LEU A 93 -9.36 -44.59 18.45
N ARG A 94 -9.71 -45.41 17.46
CA ARG A 94 -10.49 -46.64 17.67
C ARG A 94 -9.76 -47.66 18.55
N GLN A 95 -8.46 -47.84 18.38
CA GLN A 95 -7.66 -48.82 19.13
C GLN A 95 -7.45 -48.40 20.59
N ARG A 96 -7.21 -47.11 20.83
CA ARG A 96 -6.89 -46.56 22.16
C ARG A 96 -8.12 -46.13 22.94
N GLY A 97 -9.27 -45.95 22.28
CA GLY A 97 -10.50 -45.44 22.88
C GLY A 97 -10.53 -43.92 23.01
N SER A 98 -9.38 -43.27 23.19
CA SER A 98 -9.27 -41.81 23.16
C SER A 98 -8.00 -41.34 22.45
N PHE A 99 -8.06 -40.16 21.84
CA PHE A 99 -6.93 -39.55 21.14
C PHE A 99 -7.08 -38.02 21.08
N THR A 100 -5.97 -37.30 21.25
CA THR A 100 -5.96 -35.83 21.11
C THR A 100 -5.51 -35.45 19.71
N VAL A 101 -6.21 -34.52 19.07
CA VAL A 101 -5.90 -34.03 17.74
C VAL A 101 -5.83 -32.52 17.71
N ILE A 102 -4.98 -31.97 16.84
CA ILE A 102 -4.96 -30.56 16.47
C ILE A 102 -5.49 -30.46 15.05
N ASP A 103 -6.67 -29.85 14.91
CA ASP A 103 -7.39 -29.73 13.63
C ASP A 103 -8.21 -28.44 13.59
N LYS A 104 -8.57 -28.00 12.37
CA LYS A 104 -9.52 -26.91 12.17
C LYS A 104 -10.95 -27.46 12.26
N VAL A 105 -11.70 -26.95 13.24
CA VAL A 105 -13.06 -27.38 13.56
C VAL A 105 -14.06 -26.31 13.16
N THR A 106 -15.09 -26.69 12.42
CA THR A 106 -16.26 -25.86 12.11
C THR A 106 -17.50 -26.50 12.73
N ILE A 107 -18.35 -25.72 13.39
CA ILE A 107 -19.60 -26.18 13.99
C ILE A 107 -20.77 -25.64 13.16
N ASN A 108 -21.76 -26.48 12.91
CA ASN A 108 -23.01 -26.11 12.26
C ASN A 108 -24.21 -26.53 13.12
N LEU A 109 -25.26 -25.72 13.14
CA LEU A 109 -26.54 -26.12 13.74
C LEU A 109 -27.30 -27.03 12.77
N ASN A 110 -27.51 -28.29 13.16
CA ASN A 110 -28.36 -29.22 12.45
C ASN A 110 -29.82 -29.08 12.90
N ILE A 111 -30.57 -28.20 12.24
CA ILE A 111 -31.98 -27.91 12.55
C ILE A 111 -32.87 -29.16 12.48
N LYS A 112 -32.50 -30.18 11.68
CA LYS A 112 -33.32 -31.41 11.56
C LYS A 112 -33.19 -32.32 12.79
N LYS A 113 -32.03 -32.30 13.44
CA LYS A 113 -31.73 -33.11 14.64
C LYS A 113 -31.76 -32.29 15.92
N ASP A 114 -31.94 -30.97 15.80
CA ASP A 114 -31.87 -29.99 16.89
C ASP A 114 -30.59 -30.12 17.72
N CYS A 115 -29.44 -30.23 17.04
CA CYS A 115 -28.14 -30.35 17.70
C CYS A 115 -27.04 -29.66 16.91
N TYR A 116 -25.94 -29.32 17.59
CA TYR A 116 -24.73 -28.83 16.94
C TYR A 116 -23.86 -30.00 16.48
N GLU A 117 -23.37 -29.92 15.25
CA GLU A 117 -22.48 -30.91 14.65
C GLU A 117 -21.17 -30.24 14.20
N ALA A 118 -20.04 -30.82 14.61
CA ALA A 118 -18.70 -30.42 14.22
C ALA A 118 -18.25 -31.13 12.93
N GLU A 119 -17.46 -30.40 12.15
CA GLU A 119 -16.73 -30.84 10.97
C GLU A 119 -15.24 -30.54 11.17
N PHE A 120 -14.41 -31.55 10.91
CA PHE A 120 -12.95 -31.50 11.05
C PHE A 120 -12.32 -31.44 9.67
N SER A 121 -11.49 -30.42 9.43
CA SER A 121 -10.89 -30.16 8.12
C SER A 121 -9.90 -31.25 7.71
N ASN A 122 -8.92 -31.57 8.56
CA ASN A 122 -7.83 -32.47 8.22
C ASN A 122 -8.19 -33.94 8.46
N LEU A 123 -8.93 -34.26 9.52
CA LEU A 123 -9.48 -35.60 9.74
C LEU A 123 -10.55 -35.97 8.70
N GLY A 124 -11.21 -34.97 8.09
CA GLY A 124 -12.24 -35.18 7.07
C GLY A 124 -13.53 -35.80 7.60
N ILE A 125 -13.77 -35.75 8.91
CA ILE A 125 -14.99 -36.27 9.55
C ILE A 125 -16.02 -35.15 9.73
N LYS A 126 -17.31 -35.50 9.63
CA LYS A 126 -18.45 -34.58 9.70
C LYS A 126 -19.57 -35.18 10.53
N GLY A 127 -20.45 -34.33 11.05
CA GLY A 127 -21.63 -34.78 11.78
C GLY A 127 -21.32 -35.26 13.20
N ILE A 128 -20.22 -34.76 13.80
CA ILE A 128 -19.80 -35.15 15.14
C ILE A 128 -20.55 -34.28 16.16
N PRO A 129 -21.40 -34.85 17.04
CA PRO A 129 -22.15 -34.04 18.01
C PRO A 129 -21.22 -33.24 18.93
N VAL A 130 -21.60 -32.00 19.23
CA VAL A 130 -20.86 -31.10 20.11
C VAL A 130 -21.81 -30.36 21.04
N SER A 131 -21.37 -30.12 22.28
CA SER A 131 -22.14 -29.36 23.28
C SER A 131 -22.40 -27.93 22.79
N GLU A 132 -23.60 -27.41 23.05
CA GLU A 132 -23.99 -26.01 22.76
C GLU A 132 -23.14 -24.97 23.49
N GLU A 133 -22.46 -25.36 24.57
CA GLU A 133 -21.55 -24.50 25.33
C GLU A 133 -20.42 -23.94 24.45
N TYR A 134 -19.87 -24.77 23.56
CA TYR A 134 -18.75 -24.36 22.70
C TYR A 134 -19.12 -23.29 21.68
N PRO A 135 -20.13 -23.45 20.81
CA PRO A 135 -20.53 -22.40 19.87
C PRO A 135 -21.09 -21.15 20.58
N THR A 136 -21.62 -21.28 21.81
CA THR A 136 -22.07 -20.12 22.61
C THR A 136 -20.90 -19.30 23.14
N LYS A 137 -19.82 -19.95 23.59
CA LYS A 137 -18.60 -19.29 24.09
C LYS A 137 -17.66 -18.84 22.98
N PHE A 138 -17.62 -19.56 21.88
CA PHE A 138 -16.70 -19.37 20.77
C PHE A 138 -17.50 -19.29 19.46
N ASP A 139 -18.09 -18.13 19.22
CA ASP A 139 -18.90 -17.81 18.05
C ASP A 139 -18.20 -18.14 16.72
N ARG A 140 -16.87 -18.01 16.66
CA ARG A 140 -16.05 -18.33 15.49
C ARG A 140 -16.11 -19.77 15.02
N LEU A 141 -16.46 -20.71 15.91
CA LEU A 141 -16.71 -22.08 15.50
C LEU A 141 -17.85 -22.15 14.46
N LEU A 142 -18.80 -21.20 14.48
CA LEU A 142 -19.93 -21.09 13.55
C LEU A 142 -19.59 -20.32 12.25
N CYS A 143 -18.48 -19.56 12.23
CA CYS A 143 -18.16 -18.58 11.18
C CYS A 143 -16.96 -19.01 10.30
N GLY A 144 -16.87 -20.30 9.95
CA GLY A 144 -15.80 -20.83 9.08
C GLY A 144 -14.70 -21.62 9.79
N GLY A 145 -14.86 -21.81 11.10
CA GLY A 145 -14.08 -22.72 11.93
C GLY A 145 -12.71 -22.21 12.35
N ILE A 146 -12.22 -22.72 13.47
CA ILE A 146 -10.98 -22.31 14.11
C ILE A 146 -10.13 -23.54 14.45
N TRP A 147 -8.82 -23.34 14.62
CA TRP A 147 -7.96 -24.43 15.07
C TRP A 147 -8.25 -24.75 16.53
N CYS A 148 -8.33 -26.04 16.84
CA CYS A 148 -8.61 -26.53 18.18
C CYS A 148 -7.71 -27.71 18.52
N ILE A 149 -7.33 -27.79 19.78
CA ILE A 149 -6.90 -29.03 20.41
C ILE A 149 -8.17 -29.75 20.84
N VAL A 150 -8.44 -30.92 20.27
CA VAL A 150 -9.65 -31.68 20.50
C VAL A 150 -9.31 -33.05 21.08
N GLN A 151 -9.89 -33.36 22.23
CA GLN A 151 -9.86 -34.71 22.79
C GLN A 151 -11.06 -35.47 22.24
N LEU A 152 -10.78 -36.48 21.43
CA LEU A 152 -11.76 -37.37 20.83
C LEU A 152 -11.83 -38.66 21.63
N GLU A 153 -13.04 -39.21 21.72
CA GLU A 153 -13.33 -40.53 22.25
C GLU A 153 -14.01 -41.38 21.18
N TYR A 154 -13.75 -42.68 21.22
CA TYR A 154 -14.39 -43.67 20.37
C TYR A 154 -15.22 -44.62 21.23
N GLU A 155 -16.54 -44.49 21.14
CA GLU A 155 -17.50 -45.35 21.81
C GLU A 155 -18.54 -45.82 20.79
N TYR A 156 -18.54 -47.12 20.50
CA TYR A 156 -19.53 -47.72 19.62
C TYR A 156 -20.68 -48.32 20.43
N VAL A 157 -21.88 -47.76 20.28
CA VAL A 157 -23.10 -48.23 20.95
C VAL A 157 -23.95 -48.99 19.92
N GLU A 158 -24.16 -50.29 20.14
CA GLU A 158 -24.89 -51.17 19.18
C GLU A 158 -26.35 -50.74 18.94
N GLU A 159 -26.97 -50.10 19.93
CA GLU A 159 -28.35 -49.64 19.91
C GLU A 159 -28.55 -48.36 19.07
N GLU A 160 -27.49 -47.57 18.86
CA GLU A 160 -27.50 -46.31 18.11
C GLU A 160 -26.83 -46.44 16.74
N ARG A 161 -27.37 -47.30 15.86
CA ARG A 161 -26.79 -47.59 14.53
C ARG A 161 -26.50 -46.39 13.63
N ASN A 162 -27.12 -45.23 13.89
CA ASN A 162 -26.96 -44.00 13.10
C ASN A 162 -26.08 -42.93 13.78
N ALA A 163 -25.60 -43.18 15.01
CA ALA A 163 -24.74 -42.24 15.71
C ALA A 163 -23.27 -42.45 15.31
N SER A 164 -22.52 -41.35 15.19
CA SER A 164 -21.07 -41.43 15.03
C SER A 164 -20.47 -42.06 16.28
N PRO A 165 -19.61 -43.09 16.17
CA PRO A 165 -18.91 -43.64 17.33
C PRO A 165 -17.86 -42.68 17.89
N ILE A 166 -17.53 -41.62 17.15
CA ILE A 166 -16.59 -40.59 17.57
C ILE A 166 -17.36 -39.49 18.29
N ARG A 167 -16.90 -39.12 19.49
CA ARG A 167 -17.43 -38.03 20.31
C ARG A 167 -16.33 -37.04 20.68
N ILE A 168 -16.71 -35.78 20.85
CA ILE A 168 -15.82 -34.73 21.36
C ILE A 168 -15.93 -34.74 22.88
N HIS A 169 -14.87 -35.16 23.56
CA HIS A 169 -14.78 -35.10 25.03
C HIS A 169 -14.48 -33.68 25.49
N LYS A 170 -13.48 -33.05 24.86
CA LYS A 170 -13.06 -31.68 25.16
C LYS A 170 -12.60 -30.97 23.89
N LEU A 171 -13.10 -29.76 23.69
CA LEU A 171 -12.66 -28.86 22.62
C LEU A 171 -12.00 -27.65 23.24
N THR A 172 -10.74 -27.39 22.89
CA THR A 172 -9.98 -26.22 23.35
C THR A 172 -9.53 -25.42 22.13
N PRO A 173 -10.18 -24.28 21.85
CA PRO A 173 -9.75 -23.38 20.78
C PRO A 173 -8.30 -22.91 20.96
N ILE A 174 -7.55 -22.91 19.88
CA ILE A 174 -6.21 -22.31 19.78
C ILE A 174 -6.42 -20.83 19.47
N GLN A 175 -6.96 -20.12 20.44
CA GLN A 175 -7.21 -18.68 20.38
C GLN A 175 -6.91 -18.04 21.73
N MET A 176 -6.42 -16.81 21.71
CA MET A 176 -6.29 -16.02 22.91
C MET A 176 -7.69 -15.69 23.47
N PRO A 177 -7.91 -15.82 24.79
CA PRO A 177 -9.16 -15.36 25.40
C PRO A 177 -9.35 -13.87 25.15
N HIS A 178 -10.62 -13.44 25.12
CA HIS A 178 -11.10 -12.09 24.80
C HIS A 178 -10.07 -10.97 25.04
N VAL A 179 -9.75 -10.19 24.01
CA VAL A 179 -8.87 -9.01 24.14
C VAL A 179 -9.60 -7.91 24.91
N ASP A 180 -8.97 -7.41 25.97
CA ASP A 180 -9.38 -6.17 26.63
C ASP A 180 -8.67 -4.97 25.98
N ILE A 181 -9.44 -4.17 25.25
CA ILE A 181 -8.96 -2.99 24.56
C ILE A 181 -8.52 -1.89 25.55
N ALA A 182 -9.09 -1.82 26.75
CA ALA A 182 -8.66 -0.86 27.75
C ALA A 182 -7.23 -1.16 28.24
N GLU A 183 -6.90 -2.45 28.40
CA GLU A 183 -5.54 -2.86 28.75
C GLU A 183 -4.54 -2.59 27.61
N LEU A 184 -4.95 -2.80 26.35
CA LEU A 184 -4.13 -2.40 25.19
C LEU A 184 -3.81 -0.89 25.24
N LYS A 185 -4.84 -0.05 25.42
CA LYS A 185 -4.69 1.41 25.47
C LYS A 185 -3.84 1.84 26.66
N GLN A 186 -3.94 1.16 27.81
CA GLN A 186 -3.12 1.45 28.97
C GLN A 186 -1.65 1.04 28.76
N GLY A 187 -1.41 -0.15 28.23
CA GLY A 187 -0.05 -0.65 27.93
C GLY A 187 0.64 0.19 26.86
N ARG A 188 -0.10 0.66 25.84
CA ARG A 188 0.39 1.55 24.79
C ARG A 188 1.09 2.80 25.34
N LYS A 189 0.59 3.37 26.43
CA LYS A 189 1.13 4.60 27.06
C LYS A 189 2.55 4.45 27.61
N ALA A 190 3.03 3.22 27.80
CA ALA A 190 4.40 2.96 28.25
C ALA A 190 5.46 3.10 27.13
N PHE A 191 5.02 3.25 25.88
CA PHE A 191 5.88 3.27 24.70
C PHE A 191 5.85 4.63 24.00
N THR A 192 6.99 5.03 23.46
CA THR A 192 7.03 6.11 22.47
C THR A 192 6.45 5.65 21.12
N GLN A 193 6.22 6.58 20.19
CA GLN A 193 5.77 6.22 18.84
C GLN A 193 6.76 5.27 18.15
N GLU A 194 8.06 5.54 18.24
CA GLU A 194 9.08 4.73 17.57
C GLU A 194 9.10 3.31 18.14
N GLU A 195 9.18 3.18 19.46
CA GLU A 195 9.14 1.87 20.14
C GLU A 195 7.86 1.10 19.80
N TRP A 196 6.71 1.77 19.75
CA TRP A 196 5.45 1.12 19.42
C TRP A 196 5.39 0.65 17.96
N MET A 197 5.90 1.45 17.03
CA MET A 197 6.06 1.05 15.63
C MET A 197 6.96 -0.17 15.51
N GLU A 198 8.07 -0.22 16.25
CA GLU A 198 8.95 -1.38 16.31
C GLU A 198 8.24 -2.62 16.85
N VAL A 199 7.45 -2.48 17.93
CA VAL A 199 6.63 -3.57 18.46
C VAL A 199 5.66 -4.12 17.41
N LEU A 200 4.97 -3.25 16.66
CA LEU A 200 4.06 -3.68 15.59
C LEU A 200 4.79 -4.42 14.48
N LEU A 201 5.96 -3.92 14.06
CA LEU A 201 6.80 -4.54 13.05
C LEU A 201 7.33 -5.92 13.50
N ARG A 202 7.82 -6.03 14.74
CA ARG A 202 8.23 -7.31 15.34
C ARG A 202 7.07 -8.29 15.43
N SER A 203 5.87 -7.80 15.75
CA SER A 203 4.66 -8.62 15.85
C SER A 203 4.28 -9.25 14.51
N ILE A 204 4.50 -8.55 13.39
CA ILE A 204 4.33 -9.10 12.03
C ILE A 204 5.57 -9.85 11.50
N GLY A 205 6.60 -10.02 12.33
CA GLY A 205 7.80 -10.80 12.07
C GLY A 205 8.94 -10.04 11.38
N MET A 206 8.89 -8.71 11.32
CA MET A 206 9.90 -7.87 10.67
C MET A 206 10.91 -7.32 11.68
N GLU A 207 12.19 -7.27 11.31
CA GLU A 207 13.27 -6.69 12.12
C GLU A 207 13.40 -5.18 11.87
N PRO A 208 12.94 -4.30 12.78
CA PRO A 208 12.85 -2.86 12.51
C PRO A 208 14.21 -2.24 12.14
N ASP A 209 15.30 -2.68 12.77
CA ASP A 209 16.65 -2.15 12.56
C ASP A 209 17.21 -2.37 11.15
N ARG A 210 16.58 -3.24 10.35
CA ARG A 210 16.95 -3.47 8.94
C ARG A 210 16.16 -2.63 7.96
N PHE A 211 15.24 -1.79 8.44
CA PHE A 211 14.40 -0.95 7.60
C PHE A 211 14.61 0.54 7.93
N THR A 212 14.71 1.34 6.87
CA THR A 212 14.61 2.81 6.95
C THR A 212 13.24 3.23 7.46
N ASN A 213 13.12 4.45 8.00
CA ASN A 213 11.82 4.98 8.46
C ASN A 213 10.74 4.88 7.36
N ARG A 214 11.11 5.17 6.11
CA ARG A 214 10.21 5.03 4.96
C ARG A 214 9.69 3.60 4.78
N GLU A 215 10.57 2.62 4.80
CA GLU A 215 10.20 1.21 4.68
C GLU A 215 9.32 0.74 5.85
N ARG A 216 9.61 1.17 7.09
CA ARG A 216 8.80 0.89 8.29
C ARG A 216 7.35 1.36 8.10
N TRP A 217 7.14 2.60 7.66
CA TRP A 217 5.82 3.16 7.36
C TRP A 217 5.09 2.40 6.24
N LEU A 218 5.79 2.02 5.16
CA LEU A 218 5.18 1.23 4.07
C LEU A 218 4.76 -0.16 4.55
N LEU A 219 5.54 -0.80 5.42
CA LEU A 219 5.19 -2.08 6.03
C LEU A 219 3.96 -1.97 6.94
N LEU A 220 3.86 -0.91 7.74
CA LEU A 220 2.64 -0.63 8.53
C LEU A 220 1.42 -0.37 7.64
N THR A 221 1.60 0.31 6.51
CA THR A 221 0.51 0.58 5.55
C THR A 221 -0.17 -0.73 5.08
N ARG A 222 0.57 -1.84 5.01
CA ARG A 222 0.00 -3.16 4.67
C ARG A 222 -1.02 -3.67 5.68
N MET A 223 -0.97 -3.21 6.93
CA MET A 223 -1.90 -3.59 8.01
C MET A 223 -3.23 -2.83 7.94
N LEU A 224 -3.31 -1.73 7.19
CA LEU A 224 -4.53 -0.90 7.11
C LEU A 224 -5.79 -1.69 6.71
N PRO A 225 -5.78 -2.61 5.73
CA PRO A 225 -6.92 -3.47 5.41
C PRO A 225 -7.44 -4.30 6.59
N LEU A 226 -6.58 -4.62 7.56
CA LEU A 226 -6.93 -5.43 8.72
C LEU A 226 -7.61 -4.60 9.82
N VAL A 227 -7.24 -3.32 9.97
CA VAL A 227 -7.76 -2.42 11.03
C VAL A 227 -8.88 -1.49 10.57
N GLU A 228 -9.02 -1.28 9.25
CA GLU A 228 -10.09 -0.46 8.66
C GLU A 228 -11.12 -1.29 7.91
N ASN A 229 -12.39 -0.87 8.00
CA ASN A 229 -13.48 -1.50 7.26
C ASN A 229 -13.52 -1.04 5.81
N ASN A 230 -13.73 -1.99 4.90
CA ASN A 230 -13.87 -1.73 3.46
C ASN A 230 -12.72 -0.85 2.94
N PHE A 231 -11.48 -1.20 3.28
CA PHE A 231 -10.29 -0.48 2.84
C PHE A 231 -9.70 -1.15 1.60
N ASN A 232 -9.73 -0.45 0.47
CA ASN A 232 -9.22 -0.94 -0.81
C ASN A 232 -7.76 -0.53 -0.99
N LEU A 233 -6.86 -1.51 -1.02
CA LEU A 233 -5.42 -1.30 -1.11
C LEU A 233 -4.87 -2.01 -2.35
N CYS A 234 -3.93 -1.36 -3.02
CA CYS A 234 -3.12 -1.97 -4.06
C CYS A 234 -1.63 -1.92 -3.68
N GLU A 235 -0.93 -3.05 -3.77
CA GLU A 235 0.53 -3.11 -3.67
C GLU A 235 1.12 -3.84 -4.88
N LEU A 236 1.93 -3.12 -5.66
CA LEU A 236 2.65 -3.67 -6.80
C LEU A 236 4.15 -3.42 -6.63
N GLY A 237 4.95 -4.47 -6.80
CA GLY A 237 6.40 -4.38 -6.62
C GLY A 237 7.15 -5.66 -6.96
N PRO A 238 8.47 -5.71 -6.77
CA PRO A 238 9.28 -6.88 -7.06
C PRO A 238 8.85 -8.13 -6.28
N ARG A 239 9.22 -9.31 -6.79
CA ARG A 239 9.05 -10.57 -6.06
C ARG A 239 9.88 -10.58 -4.77
N SER A 240 9.44 -11.37 -3.79
CA SER A 240 10.13 -11.61 -2.51
C SER A 240 10.20 -10.40 -1.56
N THR A 241 9.18 -9.54 -1.59
CA THR A 241 9.03 -8.42 -0.65
C THR A 241 7.99 -8.71 0.46
N GLY A 242 7.52 -9.96 0.58
CA GLY A 242 6.59 -10.41 1.64
C GLY A 242 5.14 -9.92 1.52
N LYS A 243 4.71 -9.42 0.36
CA LYS A 243 3.39 -8.82 0.13
C LYS A 243 2.21 -9.71 0.54
N SER A 244 2.25 -11.00 0.20
CA SER A 244 1.19 -11.96 0.52
C SER A 244 1.27 -12.51 1.96
N HIS A 245 2.40 -12.33 2.65
CA HIS A 245 2.63 -12.91 3.98
C HIS A 245 1.63 -12.36 5.00
N ILE A 246 1.38 -11.06 4.97
CA ILE A 246 0.52 -10.38 5.95
C ILE A 246 -0.93 -10.88 5.89
N TYR A 247 -1.47 -11.10 4.69
CA TYR A 247 -2.84 -11.58 4.48
C TYR A 247 -2.98 -13.11 4.56
N LYS A 248 -1.88 -13.82 4.80
CA LYS A 248 -1.87 -15.28 4.88
C LYS A 248 -1.57 -15.77 6.29
N GLU A 249 -0.57 -15.18 6.94
CA GLU A 249 -0.03 -15.69 8.20
C GLU A 249 -0.36 -14.80 9.41
N ILE A 250 -0.60 -13.49 9.22
CA ILE A 250 -0.71 -12.52 10.33
C ILE A 250 -2.14 -12.32 10.85
N SER A 251 -3.17 -12.65 10.05
CA SER A 251 -4.55 -12.58 10.53
C SER A 251 -5.34 -13.84 10.18
N PRO A 252 -5.89 -14.57 11.17
CA PRO A 252 -6.82 -15.67 10.92
C PRO A 252 -8.16 -15.18 10.36
N ASN A 253 -8.39 -13.85 10.29
CA ASN A 253 -9.59 -13.23 9.72
C ASN A 253 -9.35 -12.68 8.30
N SER A 254 -8.27 -13.09 7.66
CA SER A 254 -7.98 -12.77 6.25
C SER A 254 -7.95 -14.02 5.38
N ILE A 255 -8.35 -13.88 4.12
CA ILE A 255 -8.25 -14.94 3.12
C ILE A 255 -7.46 -14.45 1.91
N LEU A 256 -6.48 -15.26 1.50
CA LEU A 256 -5.71 -15.07 0.27
C LEU A 256 -6.31 -15.90 -0.85
N VAL A 257 -6.87 -15.22 -1.86
CA VAL A 257 -7.38 -15.84 -3.09
C VAL A 257 -6.23 -15.96 -4.08
N SER A 258 -5.67 -17.16 -4.21
CA SER A 258 -4.56 -17.46 -5.14
C SER A 258 -5.09 -18.07 -6.46
N GLY A 259 -4.42 -17.76 -7.57
CA GLY A 259 -4.72 -18.37 -8.88
C GLY A 259 -5.76 -17.63 -9.72
N GLY A 260 -6.20 -16.45 -9.27
CA GLY A 260 -6.92 -15.46 -10.08
C GLY A 260 -8.36 -15.81 -10.53
N GLN A 261 -8.74 -17.09 -10.56
CA GLN A 261 -10.09 -17.50 -10.91
C GLN A 261 -11.03 -17.39 -9.71
N THR A 262 -11.98 -16.47 -9.79
CA THR A 262 -13.08 -16.36 -8.82
C THR A 262 -14.43 -16.22 -9.52
N THR A 263 -15.51 -16.31 -8.76
CA THR A 263 -16.88 -16.13 -9.24
C THR A 263 -17.61 -15.16 -8.34
N VAL A 264 -18.66 -14.53 -8.86
CA VAL A 264 -19.51 -13.65 -8.05
C VAL A 264 -20.14 -14.41 -6.88
N ALA A 265 -20.48 -15.67 -7.08
CA ALA A 265 -21.05 -16.51 -6.03
C ALA A 265 -20.08 -16.81 -4.88
N ASN A 266 -18.80 -17.00 -5.20
CA ASN A 266 -17.76 -17.24 -4.19
C ASN A 266 -17.42 -15.95 -3.44
N LEU A 267 -17.24 -14.84 -4.15
CA LEU A 267 -16.79 -13.60 -3.55
C LEU A 267 -17.92 -12.88 -2.79
N PHE A 268 -19.12 -12.81 -3.36
CA PHE A 268 -20.22 -11.97 -2.86
C PHE A 268 -21.39 -12.78 -2.29
N TYR A 269 -22.16 -13.46 -3.14
CA TYR A 269 -23.36 -14.16 -2.68
C TYR A 269 -23.78 -15.29 -3.61
N ASN A 270 -23.99 -16.47 -3.04
CA ASN A 270 -24.48 -17.64 -3.76
C ASN A 270 -26.03 -17.67 -3.72
N MET A 271 -26.67 -17.37 -4.85
CA MET A 271 -28.13 -17.36 -4.96
C MET A 271 -28.79 -18.73 -4.76
N GLY A 272 -28.12 -19.82 -5.18
CA GLY A 272 -28.67 -21.17 -5.07
C GLY A 272 -28.67 -21.68 -3.63
N ARG A 273 -27.61 -21.40 -2.87
CA ARG A 273 -27.48 -21.79 -1.45
C ARG A 273 -27.98 -20.72 -0.47
N LYS A 274 -28.26 -19.51 -0.95
CA LYS A 274 -28.59 -18.32 -0.14
C LYS A 274 -27.51 -17.95 0.90
N THR A 275 -26.25 -18.28 0.64
CA THR A 275 -25.12 -18.04 1.54
C THR A 275 -24.28 -16.85 1.09
N VAL A 276 -23.78 -16.07 2.06
CA VAL A 276 -22.83 -14.98 1.80
C VAL A 276 -21.46 -15.54 1.42
N GLY A 277 -20.80 -14.87 0.48
CA GLY A 277 -19.47 -15.19 0.01
C GLY A 277 -18.38 -14.61 0.90
N LEU A 278 -17.14 -14.65 0.42
CA LEU A 278 -15.95 -14.28 1.19
C LEU A 278 -16.05 -12.87 1.83
N VAL A 279 -16.58 -11.87 1.13
CA VAL A 279 -16.62 -10.50 1.67
C VAL A 279 -17.50 -10.34 2.92
N GLY A 280 -18.43 -11.26 3.17
CA GLY A 280 -19.24 -11.23 4.40
C GLY A 280 -18.74 -12.13 5.51
N LEU A 281 -17.66 -12.88 5.28
CA LEU A 281 -17.09 -13.84 6.24
C LEU A 281 -15.73 -13.40 6.78
N TRP A 282 -14.97 -12.62 6.01
CA TRP A 282 -13.59 -12.25 6.31
C TRP A 282 -13.45 -10.73 6.55
N ASP A 283 -12.46 -10.33 7.34
CA ASP A 283 -12.12 -8.93 7.57
C ASP A 283 -11.33 -8.33 6.39
N CYS A 284 -10.58 -9.17 5.68
CA CYS A 284 -9.83 -8.81 4.48
C CYS A 284 -9.82 -9.96 3.47
N VAL A 285 -10.14 -9.65 2.21
CA VAL A 285 -9.98 -10.54 1.06
C VAL A 285 -8.82 -10.02 0.23
N ALA A 286 -7.72 -10.77 0.22
CA ALA A 286 -6.52 -10.43 -0.54
C ALA A 286 -6.46 -11.24 -1.84
N PHE A 287 -6.23 -10.57 -2.96
CA PHE A 287 -5.98 -11.18 -4.26
C PHE A 287 -4.48 -11.24 -4.49
N ASP A 288 -3.93 -12.45 -4.50
CA ASP A 288 -2.55 -12.66 -4.92
C ASP A 288 -2.48 -12.74 -6.44
N GLU A 289 -1.39 -12.25 -7.01
CA GLU A 289 -1.17 -12.17 -8.46
C GLU A 289 -2.32 -11.48 -9.20
N VAL A 290 -2.50 -10.17 -8.99
CA VAL A 290 -3.59 -9.39 -9.63
C VAL A 290 -3.74 -9.62 -11.13
N ALA A 291 -2.64 -9.87 -11.86
CA ALA A 291 -2.64 -10.14 -13.29
C ALA A 291 -3.48 -11.37 -13.69
N GLY A 292 -3.67 -12.31 -12.77
CA GLY A 292 -4.46 -13.53 -12.99
C GLY A 292 -5.95 -13.36 -12.72
N ILE A 293 -6.40 -12.22 -12.17
CA ILE A 293 -7.80 -12.02 -11.78
C ILE A 293 -8.69 -12.14 -13.01
N ASN A 294 -9.60 -13.13 -12.97
CA ASN A 294 -10.57 -13.36 -14.03
C ASN A 294 -11.91 -13.78 -13.41
N PHE A 295 -12.96 -13.02 -13.73
CA PHE A 295 -14.32 -13.32 -13.33
C PHE A 295 -15.02 -14.12 -14.42
N LYS A 296 -15.53 -15.30 -14.08
CA LYS A 296 -16.39 -16.07 -15.00
C LYS A 296 -17.67 -15.31 -15.35
N ASP A 297 -18.16 -14.48 -14.43
CA ASP A 297 -19.37 -13.70 -14.57
C ASP A 297 -19.04 -12.27 -15.05
N LYS A 298 -19.69 -11.83 -16.13
CA LYS A 298 -19.45 -10.50 -16.75
C LYS A 298 -19.78 -9.31 -15.83
N ASP A 299 -20.59 -9.52 -14.81
CA ASP A 299 -21.04 -8.51 -13.84
C ASP A 299 -20.14 -8.42 -12.60
N GLY A 300 -19.14 -9.29 -12.45
CA GLY A 300 -18.32 -9.37 -11.24
C GLY A 300 -17.56 -8.09 -10.92
N ILE A 301 -16.98 -7.44 -11.92
CA ILE A 301 -16.26 -6.17 -11.76
C ILE A 301 -17.22 -5.04 -11.36
N GLN A 302 -18.44 -5.03 -11.90
CA GLN A 302 -19.44 -4.00 -11.56
C GLN A 302 -19.88 -4.11 -10.10
N ILE A 303 -20.17 -5.33 -9.63
CA ILE A 303 -20.54 -5.57 -8.22
C ILE A 303 -19.38 -5.21 -7.30
N MET A 304 -18.15 -5.51 -7.71
CA MET A 304 -16.96 -5.14 -6.96
C MET A 304 -16.81 -3.62 -6.85
N LYS A 305 -17.07 -2.87 -7.93
CA LYS A 305 -17.10 -1.40 -7.88
C LYS A 305 -18.13 -0.90 -6.87
N ASP A 306 -19.36 -1.43 -6.90
CA ASP A 306 -20.41 -0.99 -5.97
C ASP A 306 -20.00 -1.28 -4.51
N TYR A 307 -19.44 -2.47 -4.26
CA TYR A 307 -18.93 -2.87 -2.95
C TYR A 307 -17.76 -2.02 -2.45
N MET A 308 -16.77 -1.77 -3.30
CA MET A 308 -15.58 -0.98 -2.94
C MET A 308 -15.94 0.49 -2.62
N ALA A 309 -17.06 1.00 -3.15
CA ALA A 309 -17.50 2.37 -2.88
C ALA A 309 -18.36 2.49 -1.61
N SER A 310 -19.18 1.49 -1.31
CA SER A 310 -20.25 1.60 -0.30
C SER A 310 -20.12 0.63 0.88
N GLY A 311 -19.30 -0.41 0.77
CA GLY A 311 -19.32 -1.53 1.70
C GLY A 311 -20.57 -2.40 1.58
N SER A 312 -21.41 -2.20 0.57
CA SER A 312 -22.59 -3.03 0.30
C SER A 312 -22.67 -3.42 -1.16
N PHE A 313 -23.43 -4.48 -1.44
CA PHE A 313 -23.67 -4.91 -2.82
C PHE A 313 -25.11 -5.40 -2.99
N ALA A 314 -25.68 -5.15 -4.17
CA ALA A 314 -27.00 -5.62 -4.54
C ALA A 314 -26.90 -6.95 -5.29
N ARG A 315 -27.59 -8.00 -4.79
CA ARG A 315 -27.72 -9.27 -5.49
C ARG A 315 -29.12 -9.83 -5.31
N GLY A 316 -29.88 -9.93 -6.40
CA GLY A 316 -31.29 -10.32 -6.36
C GLY A 316 -32.18 -9.15 -5.93
N LYS A 317 -32.99 -9.32 -4.87
CA LYS A 317 -33.93 -8.30 -4.36
C LYS A 317 -33.45 -7.59 -3.08
N GLU A 318 -32.27 -7.94 -2.56
CA GLU A 318 -31.76 -7.44 -1.28
C GLU A 318 -30.37 -6.85 -1.46
N GLU A 319 -30.13 -5.74 -0.76
CA GLU A 319 -28.81 -5.16 -0.55
C GLU A 319 -28.17 -5.81 0.69
N LYS A 320 -26.90 -6.22 0.57
CA LYS A 320 -26.16 -6.86 1.66
C LYS A 320 -24.95 -6.00 1.99
N ALA A 321 -24.82 -5.60 3.25
CA ALA A 321 -23.65 -4.92 3.77
C ALA A 321 -22.58 -5.94 4.20
N ALA A 322 -21.31 -5.59 4.01
CA ALA A 322 -20.16 -6.39 4.38
C ALA A 322 -18.96 -5.48 4.70
N SER A 323 -18.15 -5.86 5.68
CA SER A 323 -17.06 -5.01 6.20
C SER A 323 -15.68 -5.33 5.61
N ALA A 324 -15.53 -6.40 4.82
CA ALA A 324 -14.25 -6.84 4.29
C ALA A 324 -13.49 -5.75 3.51
N SER A 325 -12.21 -5.66 3.79
CA SER A 325 -11.26 -4.89 2.99
C SER A 325 -10.82 -5.70 1.77
N MET A 326 -10.40 -5.02 0.70
CA MET A 326 -9.86 -5.66 -0.50
C MET A 326 -8.41 -5.26 -0.69
N ALA A 327 -7.51 -6.24 -0.67
CA ALA A 327 -6.08 -6.02 -0.92
C ALA A 327 -5.69 -6.67 -2.25
N PHE A 328 -5.09 -5.89 -3.14
CA PHE A 328 -4.67 -6.34 -4.47
C PHE A 328 -3.15 -6.35 -4.55
N VAL A 329 -2.57 -7.55 -4.59
CA VAL A 329 -1.13 -7.76 -4.51
C VAL A 329 -0.60 -8.31 -5.83
N GLY A 330 0.40 -7.65 -6.40
CA GLY A 330 0.93 -8.01 -7.71
C GLY A 330 2.40 -7.74 -7.90
N ASN A 331 2.94 -8.30 -8.98
CA ASN A 331 4.35 -8.13 -9.33
C ASN A 331 4.50 -7.13 -10.47
N ILE A 332 5.48 -6.24 -10.34
CA ILE A 332 5.95 -5.39 -11.43
C ILE A 332 7.14 -6.08 -12.09
N ASN A 333 7.04 -6.33 -13.40
CA ASN A 333 8.06 -7.04 -14.18
C ASN A 333 8.98 -6.10 -14.98
N GLN A 334 8.65 -4.80 -15.05
CA GLN A 334 9.41 -3.78 -15.78
C GLN A 334 9.89 -2.70 -14.79
N SER A 335 10.86 -1.86 -15.15
CA SER A 335 11.22 -0.75 -14.26
C SER A 335 10.08 0.26 -14.17
N VAL A 336 9.95 0.88 -12.98
CA VAL A 336 8.93 1.90 -12.72
C VAL A 336 9.06 3.07 -13.69
N ASP A 337 10.29 3.51 -13.99
CA ASP A 337 10.55 4.57 -14.98
C ASP A 337 10.02 4.24 -16.37
N VAL A 338 10.07 2.97 -16.78
CA VAL A 338 9.53 2.54 -18.07
C VAL A 338 8.01 2.58 -18.03
N LEU A 339 7.37 2.01 -17.01
CA LEU A 339 5.90 2.03 -16.86
C LEU A 339 5.34 3.45 -16.82
N LEU A 340 6.01 4.35 -16.11
CA LEU A 340 5.66 5.76 -16.04
C LEU A 340 5.82 6.50 -17.38
N LYS A 341 6.58 5.97 -18.33
CA LYS A 341 6.71 6.52 -19.69
C LYS A 341 5.77 5.82 -20.69
N THR A 342 5.55 4.52 -20.56
CA THR A 342 4.87 3.71 -21.59
C THR A 342 3.40 3.39 -21.28
N SER A 343 3.00 3.23 -20.01
CA SER A 343 1.61 2.92 -19.65
C SER A 343 1.16 3.53 -18.31
N SER A 344 0.89 2.76 -17.26
CA SER A 344 0.54 3.24 -15.92
C SER A 344 1.09 2.30 -14.85
N LEU A 345 1.12 2.73 -13.59
CA LEU A 345 1.51 1.84 -12.49
C LEU A 345 0.50 0.68 -12.30
N PHE A 346 -0.73 0.80 -12.79
CA PHE A 346 -1.76 -0.25 -12.75
C PHE A 346 -1.68 -1.25 -13.91
N ASP A 347 -0.69 -1.15 -14.81
CA ASP A 347 -0.46 -2.07 -15.93
C ASP A 347 -0.48 -3.57 -15.56
N PRO A 348 -0.01 -4.00 -14.37
CA PRO A 348 -0.11 -5.41 -13.97
C PRO A 348 -1.54 -5.94 -13.79
N PHE A 349 -2.56 -5.09 -13.68
CA PHE A 349 -3.95 -5.55 -13.61
C PHE A 349 -4.44 -6.09 -14.97
N PRO A 350 -5.45 -6.98 -14.97
CA PRO A 350 -6.13 -7.38 -16.20
C PRO A 350 -6.69 -6.14 -16.91
N PRO A 351 -6.69 -6.07 -18.25
CA PRO A 351 -7.15 -4.87 -18.98
C PRO A 351 -8.54 -4.36 -18.57
N GLU A 352 -9.45 -5.28 -18.23
CA GLU A 352 -10.81 -4.99 -17.77
C GLU A 352 -10.86 -4.20 -16.45
N MET A 353 -9.79 -4.22 -15.65
CA MET A 353 -9.65 -3.49 -14.39
C MET A 353 -8.58 -2.39 -14.46
N GLY A 354 -7.41 -2.71 -15.05
CA GLY A 354 -6.25 -1.81 -15.11
C GLY A 354 -6.44 -0.58 -16.00
N THR A 355 -7.51 -0.54 -16.80
CA THR A 355 -7.92 0.63 -17.59
C THR A 355 -9.29 1.19 -17.20
N ASP A 356 -10.02 0.56 -16.27
CA ASP A 356 -11.31 1.04 -15.76
C ASP A 356 -11.06 2.11 -14.68
N THR A 357 -11.15 3.38 -15.09
CA THR A 357 -10.95 4.52 -14.18
C THR A 357 -11.94 4.53 -13.01
N ALA A 358 -13.16 4.03 -13.19
CA ALA A 358 -14.14 3.93 -12.10
C ALA A 358 -13.75 2.87 -11.07
N PHE A 359 -13.16 1.75 -11.51
CA PHE A 359 -12.60 0.74 -10.62
C PHE A 359 -11.40 1.30 -9.85
N LEU A 360 -10.42 1.85 -10.56
CA LEU A 360 -9.18 2.36 -9.96
C LEU A 360 -9.41 3.54 -9.00
N ASP A 361 -10.38 4.41 -9.27
CA ASP A 361 -10.73 5.53 -8.39
C ASP A 361 -11.30 5.10 -7.03
N ARG A 362 -11.70 3.83 -6.88
CA ARG A 362 -12.11 3.24 -5.60
C ARG A 362 -10.96 2.65 -4.77
N MET A 363 -9.73 2.66 -5.29
CA MET A 363 -8.53 2.30 -4.51
C MET A 363 -8.20 3.42 -3.53
N HIS A 364 -8.23 3.16 -2.23
CA HIS A 364 -7.86 4.19 -1.24
C HIS A 364 -6.35 4.42 -1.20
N CYS A 365 -5.56 3.37 -1.40
CA CYS A 365 -4.12 3.38 -1.19
C CYS A 365 -3.38 2.62 -2.30
N TYR A 366 -2.27 3.20 -2.78
CA TYR A 366 -1.28 2.51 -3.60
C TYR A 366 0.06 2.48 -2.87
N ILE A 367 0.49 1.30 -2.43
CA ILE A 367 1.81 1.07 -1.82
C ILE A 367 2.85 0.89 -2.94
N PRO A 368 3.92 1.72 -2.99
CA PRO A 368 5.04 1.55 -3.90
C PRO A 368 5.91 0.36 -3.47
N GLY A 369 5.48 -0.86 -3.78
CA GLY A 369 6.14 -2.09 -3.34
C GLY A 369 7.57 -2.26 -3.87
N TRP A 370 8.04 -1.40 -4.78
CA TRP A 370 9.44 -1.32 -5.23
C TRP A 370 10.36 -0.55 -4.27
N GLU A 371 9.81 0.25 -3.36
CA GLU A 371 10.59 0.88 -2.28
C GLU A 371 10.89 -0.11 -1.14
N ILE A 372 10.15 -1.21 -1.04
CA ILE A 372 10.36 -2.25 -0.03
C ILE A 372 11.45 -3.22 -0.51
N PRO A 373 12.49 -3.50 0.30
CA PRO A 373 13.60 -4.33 -0.11
C PRO A 373 13.17 -5.79 -0.25
N LYS A 374 13.93 -6.55 -1.05
CA LYS A 374 13.74 -8.01 -1.10
C LYS A 374 14.21 -8.60 0.22
N PHE A 375 13.33 -9.35 0.88
CA PHE A 375 13.60 -9.90 2.19
C PHE A 375 14.71 -10.95 2.14
N ARG A 376 15.53 -10.91 3.18
CA ARG A 376 16.62 -11.84 3.51
C ARG A 376 16.45 -12.26 4.97
N PRO A 377 17.09 -13.35 5.44
CA PRO A 377 16.95 -13.82 6.82
C PRO A 377 17.11 -12.73 7.89
N GLU A 378 18.03 -11.78 7.68
CA GLU A 378 18.29 -10.64 8.57
C GLU A 378 17.11 -9.66 8.74
N HIS A 379 16.15 -9.65 7.81
CA HIS A 379 14.97 -8.77 7.87
C HIS A 379 13.85 -9.32 8.76
N PHE A 380 14.00 -10.53 9.29
CA PHE A 380 13.01 -11.14 10.17
C PHE A 380 13.49 -11.06 11.61
N THR A 381 12.65 -10.58 12.51
CA THR A 381 13.06 -10.37 13.91
C THR A 381 13.17 -11.67 14.70
N ASP A 382 14.12 -11.72 15.62
CA ASP A 382 14.30 -12.81 16.59
C ASP A 382 13.77 -12.45 17.99
N ASP A 383 13.37 -11.19 18.19
CA ASP A 383 12.95 -10.64 19.48
C ASP A 383 11.49 -10.93 19.83
N TYR A 384 11.02 -10.36 20.94
CA TYR A 384 9.61 -10.41 21.32
C TYR A 384 8.74 -9.57 20.40
N GLY A 385 7.60 -10.14 20.03
CA GLY A 385 6.48 -9.42 19.44
C GLY A 385 5.16 -9.99 19.96
N PHE A 386 4.04 -9.34 19.64
CA PHE A 386 2.73 -9.88 20.00
C PHE A 386 2.50 -11.25 19.36
N ILE A 387 1.80 -12.11 20.09
CA ILE A 387 1.22 -13.33 19.54
C ILE A 387 0.27 -12.90 18.40
N THR A 388 0.40 -13.53 17.24
CA THR A 388 -0.32 -13.18 16.02
C THR A 388 -1.84 -13.15 16.23
N ASP A 389 -2.37 -14.08 17.03
CA ASP A 389 -3.79 -14.12 17.35
C ASP A 389 -4.21 -12.91 18.22
N TYR A 390 -3.43 -12.55 19.25
CA TYR A 390 -3.67 -11.33 20.04
C TYR A 390 -3.65 -10.07 19.17
N LEU A 391 -2.66 -9.96 18.27
CA LEU A 391 -2.55 -8.88 17.30
C LEU A 391 -3.81 -8.78 16.42
N ALA A 392 -4.23 -9.89 15.83
CA ALA A 392 -5.40 -9.93 14.96
C ALA A 392 -6.70 -9.60 15.69
N GLU A 393 -6.86 -10.06 16.94
CA GLU A 393 -8.03 -9.77 17.76
C GLU A 393 -8.17 -8.30 18.09
N PHE A 394 -7.10 -7.66 18.60
CA PHE A 394 -7.21 -6.26 18.96
C PHE A 394 -7.41 -5.38 17.74
N ILE A 395 -6.75 -5.71 16.62
CA ILE A 395 -6.94 -5.01 15.34
C ILE A 395 -8.41 -5.11 14.89
N ARG A 396 -9.02 -6.30 15.00
CA ARG A 396 -10.42 -6.53 14.66
C ARG A 396 -11.37 -5.73 15.56
N GLU A 397 -11.11 -5.68 16.85
CA GLU A 397 -11.90 -4.87 17.79
C GLU A 397 -11.79 -3.37 17.47
N LEU A 398 -10.60 -2.89 17.13
CA LEU A 398 -10.39 -1.49 16.71
C LEU A 398 -11.15 -1.14 15.41
N ARG A 399 -11.52 -2.11 14.57
CA ARG A 399 -12.37 -1.84 13.38
C ARG A 399 -13.74 -1.25 13.74
N LYS A 400 -14.21 -1.41 14.98
CA LYS A 400 -15.48 -0.85 15.45
C LYS A 400 -15.40 0.66 15.69
N GLU A 401 -14.20 1.19 15.88
CA GLU A 401 -13.94 2.61 16.10
C GLU A 401 -13.65 3.33 14.76
N GLN A 402 -14.07 4.59 14.67
CA GLN A 402 -13.86 5.49 13.53
C GLN A 402 -13.03 6.69 14.02
N HIS A 403 -11.90 6.95 13.36
CA HIS A 403 -10.96 8.02 13.72
C HIS A 403 -10.57 8.89 12.50
N GLY A 404 -11.36 8.83 11.42
CA GLY A 404 -11.03 9.55 10.18
C GLY A 404 -11.28 11.06 10.22
N ASP A 405 -12.01 11.55 11.21
CA ASP A 405 -12.29 12.97 11.47
C ASP A 405 -11.27 13.65 12.39
N GLU A 406 -10.37 12.87 12.99
CA GLU A 406 -9.37 13.35 13.93
C GLU A 406 -8.40 14.38 13.33
N LEU A 407 -8.12 14.31 12.03
CA LEU A 407 -7.29 15.31 11.34
C LEU A 407 -7.90 16.72 11.37
N ASP A 408 -9.24 16.84 11.46
CA ASP A 408 -9.95 18.11 11.38
C ASP A 408 -9.71 19.02 12.60
N LYS A 409 -9.14 18.45 13.69
CA LYS A 409 -8.69 19.20 14.86
C LYS A 409 -7.53 20.15 14.52
N TYR A 410 -6.67 19.77 13.58
CA TYR A 410 -5.42 20.48 13.29
C TYR A 410 -5.30 20.95 11.83
N PHE A 411 -5.92 20.23 10.90
CA PHE A 411 -5.72 20.42 9.46
C PHE A 411 -7.04 20.43 8.69
N ARG A 412 -7.02 21.05 7.51
CA ARG A 412 -8.09 20.93 6.51
C ARG A 412 -7.52 20.45 5.20
N LEU A 413 -8.17 19.49 4.54
CA LEU A 413 -7.75 19.03 3.21
C LEU A 413 -7.92 20.12 2.15
N GLY A 414 -6.99 20.15 1.20
CA GLY A 414 -6.98 21.06 0.06
C GLY A 414 -8.18 20.91 -0.88
N LYS A 415 -8.42 21.92 -1.71
CA LYS A 415 -9.60 21.99 -2.58
C LYS A 415 -9.59 21.00 -3.75
N ASN A 416 -8.42 20.49 -4.11
CA ASN A 416 -8.26 19.55 -5.23
C ASN A 416 -8.60 18.11 -4.84
N LEU A 417 -8.87 17.83 -3.56
CA LEU A 417 -9.36 16.53 -3.14
C LEU A 417 -10.87 16.45 -3.36
N ASN A 418 -11.31 15.51 -4.20
CA ASN A 418 -12.73 15.22 -4.34
C ASN A 418 -13.25 14.40 -3.13
N GLN A 419 -14.55 14.06 -3.14
CA GLN A 419 -15.15 13.31 -2.03
C GLN A 419 -14.51 11.92 -1.83
N ARG A 420 -14.17 11.21 -2.92
CA ARG A 420 -13.51 9.90 -2.84
C ARG A 420 -12.07 10.01 -2.34
N ASP A 421 -11.36 11.05 -2.75
CA ASP A 421 -10.01 11.37 -2.27
C ASP A 421 -10.05 11.65 -0.76
N THR A 422 -11.01 12.45 -0.32
CA THR A 422 -11.25 12.74 1.09
C THR A 422 -11.55 11.47 1.89
N ILE A 423 -12.43 10.59 1.40
CA ILE A 423 -12.75 9.31 2.06
C ILE A 423 -11.49 8.43 2.16
N ALA A 424 -10.72 8.32 1.08
CA ALA A 424 -9.50 7.51 1.06
C ALA A 424 -8.47 7.99 2.09
N VAL A 425 -8.21 9.30 2.13
CA VAL A 425 -7.29 9.91 3.09
C VAL A 425 -7.78 9.72 4.52
N ARG A 426 -9.06 9.98 4.80
CA ARG A 426 -9.65 9.81 6.14
C ARG A 426 -9.62 8.36 6.61
N LYS A 427 -9.86 7.39 5.73
CA LYS A 427 -9.70 5.97 6.07
C LYS A 427 -8.25 5.61 6.40
N MET A 428 -7.27 6.13 5.66
CA MET A 428 -5.86 5.90 5.98
C MET A 428 -5.46 6.53 7.32
N VAL A 429 -5.86 7.79 7.56
CA VAL A 429 -5.65 8.47 8.84
C VAL A 429 -6.25 7.66 9.99
N GLY A 430 -7.52 7.25 9.88
CA GLY A 430 -8.19 6.45 10.91
C GLY A 430 -7.47 5.12 11.17
N GLY A 431 -7.00 4.45 10.11
CA GLY A 431 -6.28 3.18 10.25
C GLY A 431 -4.92 3.35 10.92
N PHE A 432 -4.16 4.39 10.57
CA PHE A 432 -2.88 4.67 11.22
C PHE A 432 -3.06 5.09 12.68
N ILE A 433 -4.06 5.91 13.01
CA ILE A 433 -4.36 6.27 14.40
C ILE A 433 -4.68 5.02 15.21
N LYS A 434 -5.53 4.13 14.69
CA LYS A 434 -5.86 2.88 15.39
C LYS A 434 -4.63 1.98 15.62
N LEU A 435 -3.68 1.95 14.69
CA LEU A 435 -2.47 1.16 14.86
C LEU A 435 -1.47 1.81 15.81
N LEU A 436 -1.15 3.10 15.60
CA LEU A 436 -0.06 3.79 16.28
C LEU A 436 -0.47 4.46 17.58
N TYR A 437 -1.72 4.88 17.70
CA TYR A 437 -2.27 5.59 18.85
C TYR A 437 -3.66 5.05 19.23
N PRO A 438 -3.79 3.72 19.50
CA PRO A 438 -5.09 3.14 19.88
C PRO A 438 -5.67 3.80 21.15
N ASP A 439 -4.82 4.40 21.99
CA ASP A 439 -5.17 5.16 23.19
C ASP A 439 -5.67 6.59 22.91
N GLY A 440 -5.52 7.09 21.68
CA GLY A 440 -5.95 8.42 21.26
C GLY A 440 -5.03 9.57 21.69
N ASP A 441 -3.82 9.26 22.16
CA ASP A 441 -2.83 10.26 22.59
C ASP A 441 -1.77 10.47 21.50
N TYR A 442 -1.86 11.58 20.78
CA TYR A 442 -0.91 11.99 19.75
C TYR A 442 -0.79 13.51 19.66
N THR A 443 0.36 13.97 19.19
CA THR A 443 0.60 15.40 18.95
C THR A 443 0.17 15.83 17.55
N LYS A 444 0.15 17.15 17.31
CA LYS A 444 -0.15 17.72 16.00
C LYS A 444 0.84 17.26 14.92
N GLU A 445 2.13 17.16 15.27
CA GLU A 445 3.21 16.74 14.38
C GLU A 445 3.06 15.27 13.96
N GLN A 446 2.66 14.42 14.90
CA GLN A 446 2.38 13.00 14.66
C GLN A 446 1.18 12.80 13.74
N MET A 447 0.12 13.59 13.95
CA MET A 447 -1.02 13.64 13.03
C MET A 447 -0.59 14.12 11.63
N GLU A 448 0.29 15.12 11.54
CA GLU A 448 0.80 15.64 10.27
C GLU A 448 1.61 14.57 9.51
N GLU A 449 2.42 13.76 10.22
CA GLU A 449 3.17 12.65 9.62
C GLU A 449 2.22 11.60 8.99
N ILE A 450 1.18 11.19 9.73
CA ILE A 450 0.13 10.30 9.23
C ILE A 450 -0.60 10.91 8.02
N LEU A 451 -0.90 12.20 8.08
CA LEU A 451 -1.61 12.89 7.01
C LEU A 451 -0.78 12.96 5.73
N LYS A 452 0.54 13.25 5.84
CA LYS A 452 1.47 13.31 4.70
C LYS A 452 1.52 11.98 3.95
N ILE A 453 1.73 10.87 4.65
CA ILE A 453 1.78 9.55 4.01
C ILE A 453 0.41 9.17 3.41
N SER A 454 -0.69 9.48 4.10
CA SER A 454 -2.05 9.22 3.60
C SER A 454 -2.33 9.97 2.30
N LEU A 455 -1.96 11.25 2.22
CA LEU A 455 -2.08 12.06 1.02
C LEU A 455 -1.22 11.53 -0.12
N GLU A 456 0.03 11.16 0.17
CA GLU A 456 0.95 10.63 -0.83
C GLU A 456 0.42 9.34 -1.47
N MET A 457 -0.02 8.38 -0.65
CA MET A 457 -0.53 7.09 -1.13
C MET A 457 -1.79 7.25 -2.00
N ARG A 458 -2.72 8.15 -1.64
CA ARG A 458 -3.90 8.43 -2.46
C ARG A 458 -3.55 9.26 -3.69
N ARG A 459 -2.64 10.23 -3.59
CA ARG A 459 -2.17 11.02 -4.74
C ARG A 459 -1.60 10.09 -5.81
N ARG A 460 -0.82 9.07 -5.44
CA ARG A 460 -0.28 8.09 -6.38
C ARG A 460 -1.38 7.42 -7.23
N VAL A 461 -2.53 7.07 -6.63
CA VAL A 461 -3.70 6.56 -7.37
C VAL A 461 -4.20 7.61 -8.37
N LYS A 462 -4.37 8.86 -7.92
CA LYS A 462 -4.90 9.96 -8.75
C LYS A 462 -4.00 10.36 -9.90
N GLU A 463 -2.68 10.33 -9.71
CA GLU A 463 -1.72 10.58 -10.78
C GLU A 463 -1.85 9.53 -11.91
N GLN A 464 -2.12 8.27 -11.57
CA GLN A 464 -2.38 7.25 -12.59
C GLN A 464 -3.74 7.43 -13.26
N LEU A 465 -4.77 7.85 -12.51
CA LEU A 465 -6.08 8.18 -13.08
C LEU A 465 -6.00 9.37 -14.04
N LYS A 466 -5.22 10.40 -13.72
CA LYS A 466 -4.91 11.52 -14.63
C LYS A 466 -4.27 11.01 -15.92
N LYS A 467 -3.35 10.06 -15.80
CA LYS A 467 -2.70 9.47 -16.98
C LYS A 467 -3.65 8.66 -17.86
N LEU A 468 -4.59 7.93 -17.27
CA LEU A 468 -5.54 7.05 -17.98
C LEU A 468 -6.79 7.78 -18.48
N GLY A 469 -7.39 8.63 -17.65
CA GLY A 469 -8.64 9.36 -17.92
C GLY A 469 -8.46 10.82 -18.33
N GLY A 470 -7.22 11.32 -18.38
CA GLY A 470 -6.91 12.67 -18.83
C GLY A 470 -7.55 13.76 -17.97
N MET A 471 -8.25 14.69 -18.63
CA MET A 471 -8.82 15.89 -18.01
C MET A 471 -9.93 15.61 -16.99
N GLU A 472 -10.48 14.39 -16.90
CA GLU A 472 -11.44 14.05 -15.84
C GLU A 472 -10.78 14.03 -14.45
N PHE A 473 -9.47 13.79 -14.38
CA PHE A 473 -8.73 13.60 -13.13
C PHE A 473 -7.57 14.60 -12.97
N TYR A 474 -7.71 15.82 -13.50
CA TYR A 474 -6.64 16.82 -13.50
C TYR A 474 -6.27 17.35 -12.09
N ASP A 475 -7.22 17.29 -11.15
CA ASP A 475 -7.04 17.72 -9.75
C ASP A 475 -6.17 16.72 -8.97
N VAL A 476 -4.86 16.78 -9.19
CA VAL A 476 -3.85 15.91 -8.53
C VAL A 476 -2.98 16.64 -7.49
N ASN A 477 -3.14 17.96 -7.37
CA ASN A 477 -2.37 18.80 -6.45
C ASN A 477 -2.91 18.66 -5.02
N PHE A 478 -2.60 17.52 -4.41
CA PHE A 478 -3.03 17.22 -3.05
C PHE A 478 -2.28 18.10 -2.06
N SER A 479 -3.05 18.75 -1.18
CA SER A 479 -2.55 19.63 -0.15
C SER A 479 -3.35 19.49 1.15
N TYR A 480 -2.82 20.04 2.23
CA TYR A 480 -3.52 20.28 3.48
C TYR A 480 -3.16 21.67 4.01
N ILE A 481 -4.08 22.25 4.79
CA ILE A 481 -3.97 23.58 5.36
C ILE A 481 -3.88 23.43 6.87
N ASP A 482 -2.85 23.99 7.47
CA ASP A 482 -2.70 24.08 8.92
C ASP A 482 -3.69 25.11 9.48
N LEU A 483 -4.51 24.71 10.46
CA LEU A 483 -5.54 25.58 11.03
C LEU A 483 -5.00 26.66 11.99
N GLU A 484 -3.76 26.51 12.47
CA GLU A 484 -3.11 27.50 13.33
C GLU A 484 -2.34 28.54 12.51
N THR A 485 -1.59 28.10 11.49
CA THR A 485 -0.76 29.00 10.67
C THR A 485 -1.46 29.50 9.40
N PHE A 486 -2.51 28.81 8.96
CA PHE A 486 -3.18 29.00 7.67
C PHE A 486 -2.28 28.73 6.45
N GLU A 487 -1.13 28.09 6.63
CA GLU A 487 -0.25 27.70 5.53
C GLU A 487 -0.80 26.46 4.82
N GLU A 488 -0.74 26.48 3.48
CA GLU A 488 -1.10 25.34 2.64
C GLU A 488 0.16 24.58 2.22
N HIS A 489 0.21 23.29 2.57
CA HIS A 489 1.32 22.39 2.28
C HIS A 489 0.92 21.38 1.22
N TYR A 490 1.70 21.29 0.15
CA TYR A 490 1.47 20.36 -0.96
C TYR A 490 2.29 19.08 -0.79
N VAL A 491 1.67 17.92 -1.06
CA VAL A 491 2.30 16.60 -0.92
C VAL A 491 2.58 16.02 -2.31
N SER A 492 3.84 15.80 -2.66
CA SER A 492 4.28 15.23 -3.94
C SER A 492 4.44 13.70 -3.88
N VAL A 493 4.61 13.07 -5.05
CA VAL A 493 4.96 11.65 -5.17
C VAL A 493 6.33 11.50 -5.85
N PRO A 494 7.23 10.60 -5.40
CA PRO A 494 8.57 10.44 -5.99
C PRO A 494 8.58 10.03 -7.47
N GLU A 495 7.51 9.37 -7.94
CA GLU A 495 7.36 8.82 -9.28
C GLU A 495 7.08 9.88 -10.34
N GLN A 496 6.72 11.10 -9.95
CA GLN A 496 6.85 12.23 -10.85
C GLN A 496 8.33 12.56 -10.95
N GLY A 497 9.00 11.93 -11.92
CA GLY A 497 10.44 12.04 -12.13
C GLY A 497 10.96 13.46 -12.01
N GLY A 498 11.66 13.70 -10.90
CA GLY A 498 13.00 14.28 -10.88
C GLY A 498 13.14 15.79 -11.09
N GLY A 499 12.99 16.56 -10.01
CA GLY A 499 13.38 17.96 -9.97
C GLY A 499 12.48 18.86 -10.83
N LYS A 500 12.37 20.12 -10.45
CA LYS A 500 11.83 21.12 -11.35
C LYS A 500 12.60 21.02 -12.69
N LEU A 501 11.90 20.83 -13.81
CA LEU A 501 12.51 20.84 -15.16
C LEU A 501 13.34 22.13 -15.37
N ILE A 502 12.96 23.19 -14.67
CA ILE A 502 13.64 24.47 -14.57
C ILE A 502 14.40 24.50 -13.22
N PRO A 503 15.74 24.46 -13.21
CA PRO A 503 16.52 24.49 -11.98
C PRO A 503 16.28 25.80 -11.20
N GLU A 504 16.39 25.74 -9.87
CA GLU A 504 16.35 26.97 -9.06
C GLU A 504 17.65 27.77 -9.24
N GLY A 505 17.50 29.09 -9.39
CA GLY A 505 18.63 30.02 -9.55
C GLY A 505 18.71 30.66 -10.93
N ILE A 506 19.76 31.44 -11.14
CA ILE A 506 19.99 32.18 -12.38
C ILE A 506 20.67 31.25 -13.40
N CYS A 507 20.07 31.12 -14.58
CA CYS A 507 20.61 30.32 -15.68
C CYS A 507 21.80 31.02 -16.35
N ASN A 508 22.59 30.29 -17.14
CA ASN A 508 23.66 30.90 -17.92
C ASN A 508 23.08 31.82 -19.03
N PRO A 509 23.80 32.87 -19.45
CA PRO A 509 23.41 33.66 -20.62
C PRO A 509 23.13 32.77 -21.83
N GLY A 510 22.01 33.01 -22.49
CA GLY A 510 21.56 32.24 -23.64
C GLY A 510 20.68 31.03 -23.33
N GLN A 511 20.42 30.72 -22.06
CA GLN A 511 19.47 29.68 -21.64
C GLN A 511 18.09 30.28 -21.36
N VAL A 512 17.04 29.74 -21.99
CA VAL A 512 15.65 30.19 -21.82
C VAL A 512 14.72 29.00 -21.84
N TYR A 513 13.72 29.00 -20.96
CA TYR A 513 12.65 28.01 -20.96
C TYR A 513 11.39 28.58 -21.60
N THR A 514 10.65 27.73 -22.31
CA THR A 514 9.31 28.05 -22.82
C THR A 514 8.37 26.89 -22.55
N VAL A 515 7.09 27.18 -22.34
CA VAL A 515 6.04 26.19 -22.16
C VAL A 515 4.97 26.45 -23.19
N SER A 516 4.64 25.43 -23.97
CA SER A 516 3.70 25.57 -25.07
C SER A 516 3.20 24.20 -25.53
N ARG A 517 2.17 24.21 -26.37
CA ARG A 517 1.64 22.99 -26.98
C ARG A 517 2.65 22.39 -27.95
N GLY A 518 3.00 21.12 -27.73
CA GLY A 518 3.79 20.31 -28.64
C GLY A 518 2.93 19.63 -29.71
N LYS A 519 3.58 18.93 -30.65
CA LYS A 519 2.90 18.22 -31.75
C LYS A 519 1.92 17.13 -31.31
N SER A 520 2.13 16.54 -30.14
CA SER A 520 1.19 15.57 -29.54
C SER A 520 -0.13 16.19 -29.06
N GLY A 521 -0.26 17.52 -29.09
CA GLY A 521 -1.39 18.25 -28.51
C GLY A 521 -1.26 18.50 -27.00
N MET A 522 -0.29 17.87 -26.34
CA MET A 522 0.04 18.10 -24.93
C MET A 522 0.86 19.39 -24.77
N ILE A 523 0.75 20.01 -23.60
CA ILE A 523 1.58 21.16 -23.21
C ILE A 523 2.83 20.63 -22.53
N GLY A 524 4.00 21.14 -22.92
CA GLY A 524 5.26 20.75 -22.28
C GLY A 524 6.28 21.87 -22.22
N CYS A 525 7.37 21.59 -21.51
CA CYS A 525 8.48 22.50 -21.28
C CYS A 525 9.64 22.22 -22.23
N TYR A 526 10.17 23.28 -22.83
CA TYR A 526 11.27 23.24 -23.78
C TYR A 526 12.41 24.14 -23.31
N LEU A 527 13.63 23.65 -23.44
CA LEU A 527 14.86 24.38 -23.14
C LEU A 527 15.52 24.85 -24.43
N LEU A 528 15.83 26.14 -24.48
CA LEU A 528 16.61 26.77 -25.53
C LEU A 528 17.98 27.11 -24.95
N GLU A 529 19.03 26.59 -25.57
CA GLU A 529 20.42 26.90 -25.19
C GLU A 529 21.14 27.51 -26.38
N SER A 530 21.62 28.75 -26.21
CA SER A 530 22.32 29.46 -27.27
C SER A 530 23.79 29.71 -26.95
N GLN A 531 24.61 29.65 -27.99
CA GLN A 531 26.03 30.01 -27.98
C GLN A 531 26.31 31.01 -29.09
N MET A 532 27.28 31.90 -28.84
CA MET A 532 27.71 32.91 -29.80
C MET A 532 29.21 32.77 -30.06
N LEU A 533 29.59 32.68 -31.34
CA LEU A 533 30.98 32.57 -31.78
C LEU A 533 31.34 33.75 -32.69
N PRO A 534 32.62 34.18 -32.76
CA PRO A 534 33.09 35.07 -33.82
C PRO A 534 32.82 34.44 -35.20
N GLY A 535 32.22 35.20 -36.12
CA GLY A 535 31.81 34.64 -37.41
C GLY A 535 31.28 35.68 -38.40
N SER A 536 30.48 35.23 -39.36
CA SER A 536 29.99 36.05 -40.48
C SER A 536 28.47 36.30 -40.45
N GLY A 537 27.82 36.14 -39.30
CA GLY A 537 26.38 36.37 -39.15
C GLY A 537 25.50 35.15 -39.46
N LYS A 538 26.07 33.94 -39.35
CA LYS A 538 25.33 32.68 -39.52
C LYS A 538 24.41 32.43 -38.33
N PHE A 539 23.30 31.75 -38.59
CA PHE A 539 22.39 31.29 -37.56
C PHE A 539 22.06 29.82 -37.76
N GLU A 540 22.51 29.00 -36.81
CA GLU A 540 22.38 27.55 -36.82
C GLU A 540 21.40 27.11 -35.73
N ARG A 541 20.51 26.17 -36.08
CA ARG A 541 19.50 25.62 -35.17
C ARG A 541 19.65 24.10 -35.11
N THR A 542 19.79 23.55 -33.92
CA THR A 542 19.86 22.11 -33.67
C THR A 542 18.71 21.66 -32.78
N GLY A 543 18.34 20.37 -32.83
CA GLY A 543 17.26 19.82 -31.99
C GLY A 543 15.83 19.97 -32.53
N LEU A 544 15.63 20.69 -33.64
CA LEU A 544 14.30 20.87 -34.29
C LEU A 544 13.91 19.74 -35.26
N GLY A 545 14.81 18.82 -35.60
CA GLY A 545 14.54 17.73 -36.54
C GLY A 545 14.06 18.18 -37.94
N THR A 546 13.02 17.53 -38.47
CA THR A 546 12.38 17.85 -39.76
C THR A 546 11.21 18.84 -39.62
N ASP A 547 11.01 19.43 -38.44
CA ASP A 547 9.88 20.29 -38.16
C ASP A 547 9.94 21.61 -38.95
N ARG A 548 8.97 21.82 -39.84
CA ARG A 548 8.93 23.00 -40.71
C ARG A 548 8.46 24.24 -39.96
N GLU A 549 7.40 24.14 -39.18
CA GLU A 549 6.80 25.27 -38.46
C GLU A 549 7.77 25.82 -37.42
N ALA A 550 8.37 24.93 -36.61
CA ALA A 550 9.39 25.32 -35.65
C ALA A 550 10.61 26.00 -36.32
N LYS A 551 11.02 25.54 -37.51
CA LYS A 551 12.09 26.20 -38.27
C LYS A 551 11.66 27.58 -38.78
N GLU A 552 10.43 27.74 -39.24
CA GLU A 552 9.91 29.03 -39.70
C GLU A 552 9.89 30.05 -38.55
N GLU A 553 9.40 29.67 -37.36
CA GLU A 553 9.33 30.58 -36.21
C GLU A 553 10.71 31.00 -35.68
N THR A 554 11.68 30.07 -35.68
CA THR A 554 13.06 30.42 -35.32
C THR A 554 13.72 31.34 -36.35
N ASN A 555 13.38 31.21 -37.65
CA ASN A 555 13.78 32.20 -38.66
C ASN A 555 13.15 33.58 -38.40
N THR A 556 11.87 33.62 -38.05
CA THR A 556 11.16 34.86 -37.70
C THR A 556 11.88 35.62 -36.58
N ALA A 557 12.26 34.92 -35.51
CA ALA A 557 13.02 35.49 -34.39
C ALA A 557 14.31 36.17 -34.82
N PHE A 558 15.12 35.48 -35.63
CA PHE A 558 16.43 36.00 -36.06
C PHE A 558 16.30 37.14 -37.07
N ASN A 559 15.31 37.09 -37.95
CA ASN A 559 15.00 38.19 -38.86
C ASN A 559 14.55 39.44 -38.09
N PHE A 560 13.70 39.26 -37.07
CA PHE A 560 13.31 40.34 -36.18
C PHE A 560 14.52 40.96 -35.47
N LEU A 561 15.42 40.12 -34.93
CA LEU A 561 16.66 40.58 -34.30
C LEU A 561 17.55 41.35 -35.28
N LYS A 562 17.71 40.88 -36.52
CA LYS A 562 18.49 41.58 -37.55
C LYS A 562 17.94 42.97 -37.88
N ALA A 563 16.62 43.10 -37.95
CA ALA A 563 15.97 44.38 -38.26
C ALA A 563 15.98 45.36 -37.09
N ASN A 564 16.04 44.87 -35.84
CA ASN A 564 15.82 45.69 -34.65
C ASN A 564 16.98 45.66 -33.64
N SER A 565 18.10 45.00 -33.92
CA SER A 565 19.22 44.84 -32.98
C SER A 565 19.71 46.17 -32.42
N GLY A 566 19.86 47.20 -33.26
CA GLY A 566 20.28 48.54 -32.84
C GLY A 566 19.28 49.27 -31.93
N ARG A 567 17.98 48.92 -31.99
CA ARG A 567 16.96 49.43 -31.07
C ARG A 567 16.96 48.68 -29.74
N ILE A 568 17.32 47.40 -29.75
CA ILE A 568 17.41 46.57 -28.55
C ILE A 568 18.69 46.93 -27.77
N SER A 569 19.85 46.90 -28.43
CA SER A 569 21.12 47.37 -27.89
C SER A 569 22.17 47.52 -29.00
N GLY A 570 22.88 48.64 -29.01
CA GLY A 570 23.97 48.90 -29.96
C GLY A 570 25.16 47.93 -29.86
N SER A 571 25.24 47.11 -28.79
CA SER A 571 26.28 46.09 -28.63
C SER A 571 25.98 44.76 -29.34
N ILE A 572 24.76 44.56 -29.83
CA ILE A 572 24.37 43.31 -30.51
C ILE A 572 24.85 43.37 -31.96
N SER A 573 25.73 42.44 -32.33
CA SER A 573 26.15 42.24 -33.73
C SER A 573 25.51 40.99 -34.31
N THR A 574 24.86 41.13 -35.47
CA THR A 574 24.28 40.02 -36.25
C THR A 574 25.05 39.73 -37.53
N THR A 575 26.14 40.45 -37.80
CA THR A 575 26.97 40.35 -39.01
C THR A 575 28.38 39.84 -38.73
N THR A 576 28.91 40.05 -37.52
CA THR A 576 30.27 39.62 -37.13
C THR A 576 30.29 38.47 -36.11
N LYS A 577 29.11 37.94 -35.80
CA LYS A 577 28.91 36.87 -34.81
C LYS A 577 27.97 35.82 -35.38
N ASP A 578 28.33 34.57 -35.19
CA ASP A 578 27.49 33.42 -35.51
C ASP A 578 26.73 33.00 -34.25
N TYR A 579 25.44 32.72 -34.42
CA TYR A 579 24.55 32.29 -33.35
C TYR A 579 24.19 30.82 -33.57
N ILE A 580 24.39 30.00 -32.55
CA ILE A 580 24.01 28.60 -32.55
C ILE A 580 23.00 28.43 -31.42
N ILE A 581 21.88 27.80 -31.71
CA ILE A 581 20.86 27.50 -30.69
C ILE A 581 20.41 26.06 -30.79
N ASN A 582 20.32 25.42 -29.63
CA ASN A 582 19.84 24.06 -29.49
C ASN A 582 18.49 24.08 -28.77
N TYR A 583 17.52 23.37 -29.35
CA TYR A 583 16.17 23.24 -28.83
C TYR A 583 15.98 21.83 -28.28
N GLN A 584 15.60 21.73 -27.01
CA GLN A 584 15.36 20.47 -26.34
C GLN A 584 13.92 20.40 -25.84
N ASP A 585 13.23 19.32 -26.19
CA ASP A 585 11.97 18.94 -25.58
C ASP A 585 12.28 18.11 -24.33
N LEU A 586 12.00 18.67 -23.15
CA LEU A 586 12.37 18.07 -21.87
C LEU A 586 11.47 16.88 -21.51
N GLN A 587 10.33 16.72 -22.19
CA GLN A 587 9.31 15.73 -21.86
C GLN A 587 9.06 14.72 -23.00
N GLY A 588 9.67 14.93 -24.17
CA GLY A 588 9.58 14.00 -25.31
C GLY A 588 8.21 13.97 -25.99
N ILE A 589 7.45 15.06 -25.89
CA ILE A 589 6.08 15.20 -26.41
C ILE A 589 5.99 15.76 -27.85
N GLY A 590 7.15 16.03 -28.47
CA GLY A 590 7.29 16.61 -29.79
C GLY A 590 7.42 18.13 -29.75
N MET A 591 8.27 18.69 -30.62
CA MET A 591 8.61 20.12 -30.63
C MET A 591 7.38 21.02 -30.83
N THR A 592 7.44 22.23 -30.28
CA THR A 592 6.39 23.25 -30.44
C THR A 592 6.62 24.15 -31.66
N GLY A 593 5.53 24.67 -32.21
CA GLY A 593 5.57 25.75 -33.19
C GLY A 593 5.91 27.09 -32.56
N SER A 594 5.46 27.38 -31.33
CA SER A 594 5.60 28.70 -30.72
C SER A 594 7.00 28.97 -30.16
N LEU A 595 7.95 29.33 -31.04
CA LEU A 595 9.37 29.46 -30.70
C LEU A 595 9.98 30.82 -30.99
N ALA A 596 9.31 31.76 -31.66
CA ALA A 596 9.98 32.97 -32.13
C ALA A 596 10.34 33.91 -30.96
N LEU A 597 9.41 34.16 -30.04
CA LEU A 597 9.67 34.97 -28.84
C LEU A 597 10.77 34.38 -27.92
N PRO A 598 10.69 33.11 -27.46
CA PRO A 598 11.73 32.55 -26.60
C PRO A 598 13.09 32.48 -27.31
N THR A 599 13.12 32.24 -28.62
CA THR A 599 14.35 32.30 -29.41
C THR A 599 14.95 33.71 -29.43
N LEU A 600 14.12 34.75 -29.62
CA LEU A 600 14.59 36.13 -29.60
C LEU A 600 15.21 36.50 -28.24
N ILE A 601 14.58 36.08 -27.14
CA ILE A 601 15.09 36.31 -25.78
C ILE A 601 16.42 35.58 -25.57
N ALA A 602 16.53 34.32 -25.99
CA ALA A 602 17.77 33.55 -25.89
C ALA A 602 18.92 34.22 -26.65
N LEU A 603 18.67 34.65 -27.89
CA LEU A 603 19.65 35.34 -28.72
C LEU A 603 20.08 36.69 -28.12
N CYS A 604 19.16 37.48 -27.58
CA CYS A 604 19.49 38.72 -26.88
C CYS A 604 20.30 38.45 -25.60
N SER A 605 19.95 37.40 -24.84
CA SER A 605 20.65 37.01 -23.61
C SER A 605 22.11 36.66 -23.88
N ILE A 606 22.38 35.82 -24.89
CA ILE A 606 23.76 35.46 -25.25
C ILE A 606 24.52 36.63 -25.92
N ALA A 607 23.87 37.42 -26.77
CA ALA A 607 24.51 38.56 -27.44
C ALA A 607 24.97 39.64 -26.47
N LEU A 608 24.22 39.83 -25.38
CA LEU A 608 24.53 40.78 -24.32
C LEU A 608 25.37 40.18 -23.20
N ASN A 609 25.61 38.86 -23.22
CA ASN A 609 26.20 38.11 -22.14
C ASN A 609 25.51 38.37 -20.79
N ARG A 610 24.18 38.41 -20.80
CA ARG A 610 23.34 38.67 -19.61
C ARG A 610 22.38 37.51 -19.40
N PRO A 611 22.35 36.90 -18.20
CA PRO A 611 21.41 35.82 -17.92
C PRO A 611 19.98 36.35 -17.83
N THR A 612 19.01 35.47 -18.06
CA THR A 612 17.60 35.77 -17.79
C THR A 612 17.30 35.76 -16.30
N LEU A 613 16.10 36.20 -15.92
CA LEU A 613 15.62 36.09 -14.54
C LEU A 613 15.58 34.62 -14.11
N ALA A 614 15.81 34.40 -12.81
CA ALA A 614 15.73 33.08 -12.21
C ALA A 614 14.33 32.49 -12.40
N ASN A 615 14.25 31.22 -12.79
CA ASN A 615 12.99 30.49 -13.00
C ASN A 615 12.04 31.13 -14.05
N LEU A 616 12.56 31.96 -14.96
CA LEU A 616 11.78 32.59 -16.02
C LEU A 616 11.33 31.58 -17.08
N VAL A 617 10.04 31.63 -17.42
CA VAL A 617 9.48 31.01 -18.62
C VAL A 617 8.94 32.08 -19.56
N ALA A 618 9.35 32.03 -20.83
CA ALA A 618 8.81 32.89 -21.87
C ALA A 618 7.60 32.21 -22.53
N LEU A 619 6.43 32.86 -22.45
CA LEU A 619 5.18 32.38 -23.03
C LEU A 619 4.75 33.23 -24.22
N GLY A 620 4.14 32.58 -25.20
CA GLY A 620 3.60 33.22 -26.39
C GLY A 620 4.64 33.39 -27.47
N ASP A 621 4.29 34.19 -28.47
CA ASP A 621 5.08 34.28 -29.67
C ASP A 621 5.07 35.69 -30.29
N ILE A 622 5.94 35.94 -31.26
CA ILE A 622 6.11 37.27 -31.87
C ILE A 622 6.12 37.20 -33.39
N SER A 623 5.40 38.11 -34.04
CA SER A 623 5.44 38.25 -35.50
C SER A 623 6.73 38.91 -35.98
N ILE A 624 7.01 38.81 -37.28
CA ILE A 624 8.17 39.50 -37.90
C ILE A 624 8.15 41.03 -37.75
N SER A 625 6.97 41.63 -37.51
CA SER A 625 6.82 43.06 -37.27
C SER A 625 6.89 43.44 -35.79
N GLY A 626 7.00 42.46 -34.88
CA GLY A 626 7.07 42.68 -33.44
C GLY A 626 5.74 42.65 -32.70
N ALA A 627 4.66 42.15 -33.32
CA ALA A 627 3.37 42.03 -32.65
C ALA A 627 3.33 40.76 -31.80
N MET A 628 2.86 40.88 -30.55
CA MET A 628 2.73 39.74 -29.63
C MET A 628 1.51 38.90 -29.98
N MET A 629 1.70 37.58 -30.07
CA MET A 629 0.66 36.59 -30.29
C MET A 629 0.12 36.07 -28.96
N LYS A 630 -1.16 35.68 -28.94
CA LYS A 630 -1.83 35.18 -27.74
C LYS A 630 -1.31 33.79 -27.37
N VAL A 631 -1.27 33.52 -26.08
CA VAL A 631 -1.00 32.19 -25.53
C VAL A 631 -2.31 31.40 -25.51
N ASP A 632 -2.32 30.25 -26.17
CA ASP A 632 -3.46 29.33 -26.11
C ASP A 632 -3.47 28.58 -24.78
N GLU A 633 -4.67 28.32 -24.25
CA GLU A 633 -4.86 27.58 -22.99
C GLU A 633 -3.99 28.08 -21.83
N LEU A 634 -4.01 29.40 -21.61
CA LEU A 634 -3.14 30.08 -20.64
C LEU A 634 -3.18 29.43 -19.24
N ALA A 635 -4.35 29.01 -18.76
CA ALA A 635 -4.47 28.35 -17.46
C ALA A 635 -3.67 27.03 -17.39
N ASN A 636 -3.79 26.18 -18.41
CA ASN A 636 -3.07 24.91 -18.50
C ASN A 636 -1.56 25.14 -18.68
N THR A 637 -1.21 26.16 -19.49
CA THR A 637 0.18 26.56 -19.72
C THR A 637 0.83 27.04 -18.42
N LEU A 638 0.15 27.87 -17.62
CA LEU A 638 0.64 28.34 -16.32
C LEU A 638 0.77 27.20 -15.31
N GLN A 639 -0.11 26.21 -15.33
CA GLN A 639 0.03 25.03 -14.48
C GLN A 639 1.28 24.23 -14.83
N VAL A 640 1.54 23.97 -16.11
CA VAL A 640 2.75 23.28 -16.55
C VAL A 640 4.01 24.11 -16.22
N CYS A 641 3.94 25.44 -16.30
CA CYS A 641 5.02 26.31 -15.81
C CYS A 641 5.31 26.07 -14.33
N LEU A 642 4.28 26.06 -13.49
CA LEU A 642 4.41 25.83 -12.05
C LEU A 642 5.01 24.45 -11.75
N ASP A 643 4.46 23.41 -12.38
CA ASP A 643 4.91 22.02 -12.23
C ASP A 643 6.36 21.84 -12.71
N SER A 644 6.76 22.59 -13.75
CA SER A 644 8.13 22.63 -14.29
C SER A 644 9.09 23.46 -13.42
N GLY A 645 8.58 24.21 -12.44
CA GLY A 645 9.37 25.02 -11.51
C GLY A 645 9.62 26.47 -11.88
N ALA A 646 8.77 27.04 -12.75
CA ALA A 646 8.75 28.47 -13.03
C ALA A 646 8.26 29.29 -11.81
N LYS A 647 8.64 30.57 -11.73
CA LYS A 647 8.18 31.50 -10.68
C LYS A 647 7.76 32.85 -11.26
#